data_AF-A0A2P5AAN7-F1
#
_entry.id   AF-A0A2P5AAN7-F1
#
_cell.length_a   1.000
_cell.length_b   1.000
_cell.length_c   1.000
_cell.angle_alpha   90.00
_cell.angle_beta   90.00
_cell.angle_gamma   90.00
#
_symmetry.space_group_name_H-M   'P 1'
#
loop_
_entity.id
_entity.type
_entity.pdbx_description
1 polymer ?
#
loop_
_entity_poly.entity_id
_entity_poly.type
_entity_poly.pdbx_seq_one_letter_code
_entity_poly.pdbx_strand_id
1 'polypeptide(L)'
;MKHEDHNLGSENVDDKENPEERGSDLEANDDVNTIKNDDMTSTSWPQSYRQSMDIYTSVSPPSIGFLSRIGTAGKISQAVEVVDPNEYSSLSKPLICETDSSNKEPSVFLTSFTQSSFPKFSYSELPPPKQQSSTTQAVLNGVNILCGIGLVTTPYAAKEGGWLSLSLLVIFCGIACYTGILLMRCLESNSGLETYPDIGQAAFGRAGRLAIAGSCVELITMISDNLTSLFSDISTSFAGIFNLDSHQIFAISATLVILPTVWLKNLSLLSYFSIGGVVASILVALCLLWVGVVNKIGFHARGTTLDIANLPATIGIYGYAFSGHAVFPSIYTSMSKSSRFPYVLVTSFIFCVFLYTGVTVCAFLMFGDSTKSQFTLNMPKEFVASKIAIWTMVVNPITKYALTLTPVTLSLEELLPLALRESYIVSIVVRTFLVLSTLIVALTVPFFVFYIPMCLLSQLIQRKTNEVAELCSSQTHPQSSASASPSPVLALPLKTQQIPSGSLPRSPNKLPFRHNVSLTVSLTVGSPPQNVTMVIDTGSELSWLNCNKTEKFPQTFDPNRSSSYSPVQCSSPTCTNRTQDFTIPASCDSNNLCHATLSYADFSSSEGNLASDAFHIGSSQISGLVFGCMDSSFSSNSEEDSKNTGLMGMNRGCLSFISQMAFPKFSYCISGSDFSGLLLLGDSSNFSWISPLNYTPLIQISTQLPYFDRVAYTVQPVGIKVSGKLLPIPKSVFEPDHTGAGQTMVDSGTQFSFLLGPAYSVLRDEFLNQTKGILNVLEDSNFVFQGAMDLCYRVPIGLPNLPRLPTVSLVFEGAEMSVSGESTLYPVPGQVRGNDSVHCFTFGNSDLLGVEAYLIGHHHQQNVWMEFDLEKSRIGLAQTRCDLAMQRFGFDA
;
A
#
# COMPACT_ATOMS: atom_id res chain seq x y z
N MET A 1 19.77 -33.24 -84.42
CA MET A 1 21.07 -33.90 -84.76
C MET A 1 21.54 -34.52 -83.45
N LYS A 2 21.09 -35.74 -83.14
CA LYS A 2 21.88 -37.00 -83.25
C LYS A 2 23.20 -36.87 -82.46
N HIS A 3 23.50 -37.65 -81.42
CA HIS A 3 23.35 -39.10 -81.34
C HIS A 3 23.57 -39.60 -79.88
N GLU A 4 22.69 -40.49 -79.44
CA GLU A 4 22.96 -41.85 -78.90
C GLU A 4 24.43 -42.34 -78.88
N ASP A 5 24.93 -42.91 -77.77
CA ASP A 5 24.84 -44.37 -77.48
C ASP A 5 25.73 -44.83 -76.29
N HIS A 6 25.16 -45.75 -75.48
CA HIS A 6 25.69 -46.98 -74.82
C HIS A 6 27.17 -47.08 -74.33
N ASN A 7 27.56 -47.71 -73.20
CA ASN A 7 27.02 -48.86 -72.46
C ASN A 7 27.77 -49.15 -71.13
N LEU A 8 27.01 -49.65 -70.13
CA LEU A 8 27.24 -50.69 -69.09
C LEU A 8 28.45 -50.77 -68.08
N GLY A 9 28.05 -50.87 -66.78
CA GLY A 9 28.53 -51.82 -65.73
C GLY A 9 29.43 -51.25 -64.62
N SER A 10 29.25 -51.44 -63.30
CA SER A 10 28.31 -52.18 -62.43
C SER A 10 28.45 -51.76 -60.94
N GLU A 11 27.35 -51.85 -60.18
CA GLU A 11 27.17 -52.17 -58.74
C GLU A 11 27.31 -51.15 -57.56
N ASN A 12 26.18 -51.08 -56.81
CA ASN A 12 25.91 -50.91 -55.36
C ASN A 12 25.78 -49.47 -54.74
N VAL A 13 24.55 -49.00 -54.41
CA VAL A 13 23.75 -49.10 -53.12
C VAL A 13 24.16 -47.95 -52.15
N ASP A 14 23.33 -47.04 -51.59
CA ASP A 14 21.88 -46.93 -51.33
C ASP A 14 21.40 -45.44 -51.28
N ASP A 15 20.15 -45.27 -51.75
CA ASP A 15 19.00 -44.39 -51.42
C ASP A 15 19.14 -42.96 -50.83
N LYS A 16 18.68 -41.86 -51.46
CA LYS A 16 17.33 -41.44 -51.99
C LYS A 16 16.32 -41.07 -50.87
N GLU A 17 15.45 -40.06 -50.96
CA GLU A 17 15.13 -39.02 -51.94
C GLU A 17 14.16 -38.01 -51.24
N ASN A 18 14.36 -36.71 -51.49
CA ASN A 18 13.44 -35.70 -52.08
C ASN A 18 12.02 -36.15 -52.60
N PRO A 19 11.19 -35.35 -53.31
CA PRO A 19 10.97 -33.88 -53.43
C PRO A 19 9.50 -33.46 -53.73
N GLU A 20 9.36 -32.22 -54.25
CA GLU A 20 8.52 -31.77 -55.40
C GLU A 20 7.11 -31.22 -55.12
N GLU A 21 6.54 -30.37 -55.98
CA GLU A 21 6.88 -29.06 -56.58
C GLU A 21 5.58 -28.56 -57.26
N ARG A 22 5.64 -27.42 -57.93
CA ARG A 22 4.56 -26.44 -58.17
C ARG A 22 4.24 -26.25 -59.67
N GLY A 23 3.04 -25.72 -59.97
CA GLY A 23 2.65 -25.00 -61.21
C GLY A 23 1.11 -25.08 -61.42
N SER A 24 0.35 -24.15 -62.03
CA SER A 24 0.50 -22.80 -62.58
C SER A 24 -0.90 -22.29 -63.06
N ASP A 25 -1.22 -21.02 -62.82
CA ASP A 25 -2.06 -19.97 -63.48
C ASP A 25 -3.35 -20.18 -64.33
N LEU A 26 -4.27 -19.18 -64.18
CA LEU A 26 -5.18 -18.47 -65.14
C LEU A 26 -6.73 -18.54 -65.02
N GLU A 27 -7.30 -17.36 -64.69
CA GLU A 27 -8.45 -16.57 -65.22
C GLU A 27 -9.95 -17.03 -65.28
N ALA A 28 -10.77 -16.18 -64.64
CA ALA A 28 -12.03 -15.50 -65.07
C ALA A 28 -13.46 -16.12 -64.97
N ASN A 29 -14.34 -15.26 -64.41
CA ASN A 29 -15.77 -14.98 -64.67
C ASN A 29 -16.92 -15.48 -63.74
N ASP A 30 -17.74 -14.46 -63.39
CA ASP A 30 -19.20 -14.36 -63.23
C ASP A 30 -19.95 -14.76 -61.92
N ASP A 31 -20.57 -13.71 -61.36
CA ASP A 31 -21.99 -13.57 -60.97
C ASP A 31 -22.56 -13.92 -59.57
N VAL A 32 -23.22 -12.88 -59.03
CA VAL A 32 -24.47 -12.85 -58.24
C VAL A 32 -24.44 -13.13 -56.72
N ASN A 33 -24.86 -12.08 -55.99
CA ASN A 33 -25.57 -11.99 -54.70
C ASN A 33 -25.42 -13.14 -53.67
N THR A 34 -25.13 -12.78 -52.42
CA THR A 34 -26.08 -12.87 -51.28
C THR A 34 -25.37 -12.41 -50.00
N ILE A 35 -25.92 -11.37 -49.36
CA ILE A 35 -25.60 -11.00 -47.98
C ILE A 35 -26.19 -12.08 -47.08
N LYS A 36 -25.34 -12.83 -46.37
CA LYS A 36 -25.74 -13.65 -45.23
C LYS A 36 -24.64 -13.67 -44.17
N ASN A 37 -25.13 -13.52 -42.95
CA ASN A 37 -24.48 -13.66 -41.66
C ASN A 37 -23.84 -15.05 -41.45
N ASP A 38 -23.04 -15.07 -40.39
CA ASP A 38 -22.42 -16.20 -39.70
C ASP A 38 -21.06 -16.60 -40.28
N ASP A 39 -19.97 -16.37 -39.53
CA ASP A 39 -19.56 -17.28 -38.46
C ASP A 39 -18.24 -16.76 -37.88
N MET A 40 -18.28 -16.00 -36.78
CA MET A 40 -17.06 -15.66 -36.04
C MET A 40 -16.75 -16.82 -35.11
N THR A 41 -16.06 -17.79 -35.68
CA THR A 41 -15.52 -18.97 -35.00
C THR A 41 -14.72 -18.58 -33.76
N SER A 42 -15.17 -19.12 -32.61
CA SER A 42 -14.31 -19.75 -31.60
C SER A 42 -12.93 -19.09 -31.37
N THR A 43 -12.89 -18.03 -30.54
CA THR A 43 -11.68 -17.71 -29.79
C THR A 43 -11.72 -18.47 -28.46
N SER A 44 -11.14 -19.66 -28.47
CA SER A 44 -10.64 -20.33 -27.27
C SER A 44 -9.62 -19.41 -26.60
N TRP A 45 -10.00 -18.79 -25.48
CA TRP A 45 -9.12 -17.94 -24.68
C TRP A 45 -8.13 -18.79 -23.87
N PRO A 46 -6.84 -18.43 -23.82
CA PRO A 46 -5.81 -19.24 -23.18
C PRO A 46 -5.87 -19.18 -21.64
N GLN A 47 -5.43 -20.28 -21.05
CA GLN A 47 -5.34 -20.65 -19.62
C GLN A 47 -4.44 -19.75 -18.73
N SER A 48 -4.47 -18.42 -18.82
CA SER A 48 -3.53 -17.56 -18.07
C SER A 48 -4.12 -16.66 -16.97
N TYR A 49 -5.31 -16.94 -16.45
CA TYR A 49 -5.87 -16.16 -15.32
C TYR A 49 -5.87 -16.91 -13.98
N ARG A 50 -5.67 -18.24 -13.98
CA ARG A 50 -5.55 -19.05 -12.74
C ARG A 50 -4.10 -19.27 -12.28
N GLN A 51 -3.11 -19.08 -13.17
CA GLN A 51 -1.68 -19.26 -12.84
C GLN A 51 -0.97 -17.98 -12.38
N SER A 52 -1.69 -16.87 -12.29
CA SER A 52 -1.21 -15.58 -11.76
C SER A 52 -1.75 -15.25 -10.36
N MET A 53 -2.52 -16.14 -9.73
CA MET A 53 -3.09 -15.96 -8.38
C MET A 53 -2.91 -17.14 -7.40
N ASP A 54 -2.25 -18.24 -7.78
CA ASP A 54 -2.03 -19.39 -6.88
C ASP A 54 -0.58 -19.47 -6.36
N ILE A 55 -0.29 -18.80 -5.22
CA ILE A 55 0.80 -19.21 -4.29
C ILE A 55 0.34 -19.29 -2.83
N TYR A 56 -0.84 -18.77 -2.47
CA TYR A 56 -1.41 -18.96 -1.13
C TYR A 56 -2.64 -19.88 -1.18
N THR A 57 -2.42 -21.19 -1.37
CA THR A 57 -3.22 -22.28 -0.74
C THR A 57 -2.62 -23.64 -1.08
N SER A 58 -1.49 -23.97 -0.47
CA SER A 58 -1.22 -25.38 -0.15
C SER A 58 -0.27 -25.47 1.03
N VAL A 59 -0.84 -25.68 2.21
CA VAL A 59 -0.50 -26.71 3.20
C VAL A 59 -1.17 -26.27 4.50
N SER A 60 -2.29 -26.92 4.82
CA SER A 60 -2.77 -27.00 6.21
C SER A 60 -1.76 -27.84 7.01
N PRO A 61 -1.20 -27.39 8.14
CA PRO A 61 -0.61 -28.30 9.11
C PRO A 61 -1.70 -28.82 10.07
N PRO A 62 -1.45 -29.98 10.70
CA PRO A 62 -2.49 -30.74 11.38
C PRO A 62 -2.95 -30.05 12.66
N SER A 63 -4.20 -30.34 13.03
CA SER A 63 -4.72 -30.15 14.37
C SER A 63 -3.78 -30.80 15.39
N ILE A 64 -3.04 -30.01 16.16
CA ILE A 64 -2.41 -30.45 17.41
C ILE A 64 -3.31 -30.01 18.56
N GLY A 65 -4.27 -30.87 18.88
CA GLY A 65 -4.77 -31.00 20.23
C GLY A 65 -3.73 -31.75 21.05
N PHE A 66 -2.81 -31.05 21.73
CA PHE A 66 -2.08 -31.60 22.87
C PHE A 66 -1.43 -30.49 23.70
N LEU A 67 -2.21 -29.88 24.60
CA LEU A 67 -1.78 -29.41 25.92
C LEU A 67 -3.03 -29.04 26.74
N SER A 68 -3.94 -30.01 26.83
CA SER A 68 -4.74 -30.18 28.03
C SER A 68 -3.84 -30.84 29.07
N ARG A 69 -3.81 -30.28 30.28
CA ARG A 69 -3.28 -30.89 31.52
C ARG A 69 -1.80 -30.64 31.83
N ILE A 70 -1.51 -29.48 32.43
CA ILE A 70 -0.88 -29.38 33.77
C ILE A 70 -1.56 -28.18 34.45
N GLY A 71 -2.40 -28.47 35.45
CA GLY A 71 -2.81 -27.46 36.42
C GLY A 71 -1.78 -27.44 37.55
N THR A 72 -1.46 -26.27 38.08
CA THR A 72 -1.70 -25.93 39.50
C THR A 72 -1.16 -24.53 39.85
N ALA A 73 -2.04 -23.79 40.53
CA ALA A 73 -1.78 -22.86 41.63
C ALA A 73 -0.89 -21.61 41.41
N GLY A 74 -1.56 -20.45 41.50
CA GLY A 74 -0.90 -19.16 41.74
C GLY A 74 -1.91 -18.02 41.87
N LYS A 75 -2.76 -18.07 42.91
CA LYS A 75 -3.66 -16.97 43.30
C LYS A 75 -2.88 -15.70 43.60
N ILE A 76 -3.29 -14.56 43.04
CA ILE A 76 -3.36 -13.30 43.80
C ILE A 76 -4.70 -12.65 43.46
N SER A 77 -5.55 -12.58 44.48
CA SER A 77 -6.80 -11.83 44.50
C SER A 77 -6.52 -10.41 44.96
N GLN A 78 -7.19 -9.42 44.36
CA GLN A 78 -7.75 -8.32 45.13
C GLN A 78 -8.99 -7.75 44.42
N ALA A 79 -10.08 -7.73 45.19
CA ALA A 79 -11.39 -7.18 44.90
C ALA A 79 -11.31 -5.64 44.79
N VAL A 80 -12.29 -4.94 44.21
CA VAL A 80 -13.53 -4.55 44.89
C VAL A 80 -14.52 -3.87 43.92
N GLU A 81 -15.78 -4.25 44.11
CA GLU A 81 -17.09 -3.61 43.88
C GLU A 81 -17.62 -3.19 42.50
N VAL A 82 -18.75 -3.86 42.20
CA VAL A 82 -19.83 -3.51 41.29
C VAL A 82 -20.71 -2.44 41.96
N VAL A 83 -20.98 -1.33 41.25
CA VAL A 83 -22.18 -0.49 41.44
C VAL A 83 -22.65 -0.01 40.07
N ASP A 84 -23.95 -0.14 39.81
CA ASP A 84 -24.71 0.35 38.66
C ASP A 84 -26.13 0.67 39.19
N PRO A 85 -27.03 1.48 38.56
CA PRO A 85 -26.91 2.48 37.47
C PRO A 85 -27.69 3.83 37.77
N ASN A 86 -27.62 4.78 36.83
CA ASN A 86 -28.40 6.05 36.68
C ASN A 86 -28.00 7.18 37.67
N GLU A 87 -27.82 8.46 37.30
CA GLU A 87 -28.58 9.35 36.42
C GLU A 87 -27.77 10.65 36.18
N TYR A 88 -28.11 11.39 35.12
CA TYR A 88 -27.67 12.73 34.68
C TYR A 88 -26.73 12.83 33.46
N SER A 89 -27.44 13.05 32.34
CA SER A 89 -27.05 13.64 31.08
C SER A 89 -26.30 14.97 31.17
N SER A 90 -25.71 15.32 30.03
CA SER A 90 -25.38 16.66 29.52
C SER A 90 -23.94 17.15 29.72
N LEU A 91 -23.09 16.90 28.73
CA LEU A 91 -22.44 17.96 27.94
C LEU A 91 -21.64 17.35 26.77
N SER A 92 -22.34 17.04 25.68
CA SER A 92 -21.74 16.86 24.37
C SER A 92 -21.54 18.25 23.75
N LYS A 93 -20.29 18.64 23.48
CA LYS A 93 -19.98 19.66 22.46
C LYS A 93 -18.80 19.23 21.58
N PRO A 94 -18.85 19.52 20.27
CA PRO A 94 -17.91 19.06 19.26
C PRO A 94 -16.73 20.03 19.12
N LEU A 95 -15.53 19.50 18.87
CA LEU A 95 -14.34 20.30 18.58
C LEU A 95 -14.28 20.61 17.08
N ILE A 96 -14.49 21.89 16.77
CA ILE A 96 -14.10 22.57 15.54
C ILE A 96 -12.57 22.73 15.57
N CYS A 97 -11.89 22.67 14.40
CA CYS A 97 -10.46 22.95 14.26
C CYS A 97 -10.03 24.19 15.05
N GLU A 98 -9.20 23.98 16.08
CA GLU A 98 -8.56 25.06 16.82
C GLU A 98 -7.44 25.68 15.99
N THR A 99 -7.48 27.00 15.85
CA THR A 99 -6.31 27.82 15.50
C THR A 99 -5.94 28.57 16.78
N ASP A 100 -4.72 28.37 17.26
CA ASP A 100 -4.24 28.84 18.55
C ASP A 100 -3.79 30.32 18.49
N SER A 101 -4.03 31.05 19.60
CA SER A 101 -3.39 32.30 20.08
C SER A 101 -4.40 33.38 20.51
N SER A 102 -4.32 34.05 21.66
CA SER A 102 -3.58 33.88 22.92
C SER A 102 -4.06 34.97 23.91
N ASN A 103 -3.89 34.71 25.21
CA ASN A 103 -3.59 35.64 26.32
C ASN A 103 -4.36 36.97 26.51
N LYS A 104 -4.97 37.10 27.69
CA LYS A 104 -4.84 38.29 28.57
C LYS A 104 -4.78 37.90 30.06
N GLU A 105 -3.64 38.22 30.68
CA GLU A 105 -3.41 38.47 32.12
C GLU A 105 -3.87 39.90 32.52
N PRO A 106 -3.81 40.36 33.80
CA PRO A 106 -3.69 39.67 35.09
C PRO A 106 -4.71 40.18 36.16
N SER A 107 -4.93 39.40 37.22
CA SER A 107 -5.13 39.96 38.56
C SER A 107 -4.52 39.02 39.60
N VAL A 108 -3.54 39.56 40.32
CA VAL A 108 -2.74 38.87 41.33
C VAL A 108 -3.62 38.56 42.53
N PHE A 109 -3.85 37.27 42.80
CA PHE A 109 -4.03 36.78 44.15
C PHE A 109 -3.19 35.51 44.34
N LEU A 110 -2.11 35.69 45.09
CA LEU A 110 -1.20 34.65 45.51
C LEU A 110 -1.88 33.82 46.62
N THR A 111 -2.10 32.53 46.42
CA THR A 111 -2.09 31.50 47.48
C THR A 111 -2.09 30.08 46.87
N SER A 112 -0.87 29.63 46.56
CA SER A 112 -0.26 28.30 46.81
C SER A 112 -1.06 26.98 46.77
N PHE A 113 -0.43 25.99 46.09
CA PHE A 113 -0.55 24.51 46.22
C PHE A 113 -1.83 23.87 45.64
N THR A 114 -1.80 22.94 44.67
CA THR A 114 -0.84 21.88 44.30
C THR A 114 -1.00 21.47 42.83
N GLN A 115 0.13 21.24 42.16
CA GLN A 115 0.24 20.68 40.81
C GLN A 115 0.40 19.16 40.95
N SER A 116 -0.49 18.35 40.36
CA SER A 116 -0.22 16.92 40.16
C SER A 116 0.27 16.70 38.73
N SER A 117 1.46 16.13 38.66
CA SER A 117 2.34 15.99 37.52
C SER A 117 2.13 14.65 36.82
N PHE A 118 1.94 14.68 35.50
CA PHE A 118 2.34 13.59 34.61
C PHE A 118 3.59 14.04 33.82
N PRO A 119 4.57 13.15 33.60
CA PRO A 119 5.96 13.56 33.40
C PRO A 119 6.17 14.18 32.02
N LYS A 120 6.51 15.47 32.02
CA LYS A 120 7.37 16.05 30.99
C LYS A 120 8.74 15.37 31.09
N PHE A 121 9.12 14.58 30.09
CA PHE A 121 10.54 14.38 29.86
C PHE A 121 11.10 15.63 29.18
N SER A 122 11.61 16.53 30.03
CA SER A 122 12.49 17.60 29.62
C SER A 122 13.78 16.97 29.10
N TYR A 123 14.07 17.13 27.81
CA TYR A 123 15.42 17.03 27.30
C TYR A 123 16.25 18.12 28.00
N SER A 124 16.86 17.74 29.11
CA SER A 124 18.05 18.41 29.61
C SER A 124 19.21 17.67 28.96
N GLU A 125 20.04 18.45 28.26
CA GLU A 125 21.30 18.08 27.60
C GLU A 125 21.91 16.76 28.11
N LEU A 126 21.72 15.68 27.36
CA LEU A 126 22.58 14.52 27.47
C LEU A 126 23.96 14.92 26.90
N PRO A 127 25.06 14.77 27.65
CA PRO A 127 26.39 15.01 27.10
C PRO A 127 26.68 13.97 26.01
N PRO A 128 27.17 14.37 24.82
CA PRO A 128 27.45 13.42 23.76
C PRO A 128 28.56 12.44 24.20
N PRO A 129 28.54 11.17 23.72
CA PRO A 129 29.58 10.20 24.03
C PRO A 129 30.95 10.75 23.59
N LYS A 130 31.93 10.65 24.50
CA LYS A 130 33.27 11.26 24.48
C LYS A 130 34.19 10.99 23.26
N GLN A 131 33.73 10.34 22.19
CA GLN A 131 34.57 10.06 21.01
C GLN A 131 33.76 9.97 19.73
N GLN A 132 33.79 11.03 18.92
CA GLN A 132 33.16 11.12 17.60
C GLN A 132 34.04 10.46 16.52
N SER A 133 33.43 9.86 15.51
CA SER A 133 34.14 9.20 14.40
C SER A 133 34.70 10.23 13.41
N SER A 134 35.91 9.98 12.90
CA SER A 134 36.49 10.77 11.81
C SER A 134 35.85 10.40 10.47
N THR A 135 35.95 11.29 9.47
CA THR A 135 35.41 11.02 8.12
C THR A 135 35.95 9.72 7.52
N THR A 136 37.23 9.41 7.73
CA THR A 136 37.85 8.16 7.23
C THR A 136 37.27 6.93 7.92
N GLN A 137 37.03 6.99 9.23
CA GLN A 137 36.40 5.91 9.98
C GLN A 137 34.95 5.68 9.54
N ALA A 138 34.23 6.76 9.22
CA ALA A 138 32.88 6.68 8.67
C ALA A 138 32.87 6.05 7.26
N VAL A 139 33.84 6.38 6.39
CA VAL A 139 34.01 5.71 5.08
C VAL A 139 34.29 4.23 5.26
N LEU A 140 35.19 3.85 6.18
CA LEU A 140 35.49 2.43 6.44
C LEU A 140 34.25 1.66 6.92
N ASN A 141 33.45 2.25 7.81
CA ASN A 141 32.17 1.68 8.24
C ASN A 141 31.17 1.58 7.08
N GLY A 142 31.07 2.63 6.26
CA GLY A 142 30.21 2.68 5.06
C GLY A 142 30.58 1.64 4.00
N VAL A 143 31.88 1.44 3.76
CA VAL A 143 32.37 0.41 2.83
C VAL A 143 32.16 -0.99 3.42
N ASN A 144 32.46 -1.22 4.71
CA ASN A 144 32.29 -2.53 5.35
C ASN A 144 30.81 -2.95 5.49
N ILE A 145 29.87 -2.00 5.66
CA ILE A 145 28.44 -2.34 5.65
C ILE A 145 27.97 -2.71 4.24
N LEU A 146 28.47 -2.03 3.20
CA LEU A 146 28.08 -2.29 1.83
C LEU A 146 28.77 -3.54 1.28
N CYS A 147 30.10 -3.65 1.38
CA CYS A 147 30.91 -4.81 1.00
C CYS A 147 30.60 -6.02 1.89
N GLY A 148 30.01 -7.07 1.33
CA GLY A 148 29.69 -8.27 2.08
C GLY A 148 29.22 -9.41 1.18
N ILE A 149 28.08 -10.02 1.53
CA ILE A 149 27.48 -11.09 0.73
C ILE A 149 27.23 -10.69 -0.73
N GLY A 150 26.91 -9.42 -1.00
CA GLY A 150 26.78 -8.89 -2.36
C GLY A 150 28.04 -9.13 -3.21
N LEU A 151 29.22 -9.10 -2.60
CA LEU A 151 30.48 -9.41 -3.30
C LEU A 151 30.49 -10.85 -3.83
N VAL A 152 29.95 -11.80 -3.07
CA VAL A 152 30.00 -13.23 -3.42
C VAL A 152 28.81 -13.69 -4.24
N THR A 153 27.66 -13.00 -4.18
CA THR A 153 26.41 -13.35 -4.87
C THR A 153 26.16 -12.57 -6.16
N THR A 154 26.75 -11.40 -6.36
CA THR A 154 26.58 -10.61 -7.60
C THR A 154 26.97 -11.35 -8.89
N PRO A 155 27.98 -12.25 -8.92
CA PRO A 155 28.22 -13.13 -10.07
C PRO A 155 27.03 -14.03 -10.42
N TYR A 156 26.33 -14.55 -9.40
CA TYR A 156 25.15 -15.39 -9.59
C TYR A 156 23.99 -14.58 -10.17
N ALA A 157 23.80 -13.34 -9.72
CA ALA A 157 22.81 -12.43 -10.30
C ALA A 157 23.06 -12.14 -11.79
N ALA A 158 24.33 -12.02 -12.19
CA ALA A 158 24.72 -11.88 -13.60
C ALA A 158 24.50 -13.16 -14.41
N LYS A 159 24.66 -14.33 -13.80
CA LYS A 159 24.29 -15.61 -14.42
C LYS A 159 22.77 -15.67 -14.67
N GLU A 160 21.96 -15.39 -13.67
CA GLU A 160 20.50 -15.46 -13.76
C GLU A 160 19.95 -14.39 -14.72
N GLY A 161 20.52 -13.18 -14.75
CA GLY A 161 20.00 -12.09 -15.57
C GLY A 161 20.70 -11.86 -16.91
N GLY A 162 21.83 -12.51 -17.16
CA GLY A 162 22.70 -12.26 -18.32
C GLY A 162 23.53 -10.96 -18.22
N TRP A 163 24.34 -10.68 -19.23
CA TRP A 163 25.29 -9.55 -19.23
C TRP A 163 24.64 -8.17 -19.09
N LEU A 164 23.48 -7.94 -19.72
CA LEU A 164 22.76 -6.67 -19.61
C LEU A 164 22.26 -6.39 -18.19
N SER A 165 22.20 -7.41 -17.33
CA SER A 165 21.85 -7.21 -15.93
C SER A 165 22.89 -6.39 -15.15
N LEU A 166 24.15 -6.29 -15.61
CA LEU A 166 25.15 -5.41 -14.99
C LEU A 166 24.73 -3.94 -15.00
N SER A 167 23.91 -3.52 -15.98
CA SER A 167 23.31 -2.18 -15.98
C SER A 167 22.38 -2.00 -14.78
N LEU A 168 21.64 -3.04 -14.38
CA LEU A 168 20.80 -3.01 -13.18
C LEU A 168 21.63 -2.84 -11.91
N LEU A 169 22.79 -3.51 -11.80
CA LEU A 169 23.70 -3.33 -10.66
C LEU A 169 24.09 -1.84 -10.49
N VAL A 170 24.44 -1.15 -11.58
CA VAL A 170 24.81 0.28 -11.55
C VAL A 170 23.59 1.16 -11.23
N ILE A 171 22.42 0.86 -11.79
CA ILE A 171 21.17 1.59 -11.51
C ILE A 171 20.81 1.48 -10.03
N PHE A 172 20.83 0.26 -9.46
CA PHE A 172 20.57 0.05 -8.04
C PHE A 172 21.60 0.74 -7.15
N CYS A 173 22.87 0.80 -7.54
CA CYS A 173 23.87 1.59 -6.83
C CYS A 173 23.50 3.09 -6.80
N GLY A 174 23.07 3.65 -7.95
CA GLY A 174 22.65 5.04 -8.05
C GLY A 174 21.44 5.35 -7.16
N ILE A 175 20.41 4.49 -7.22
CA ILE A 175 19.21 4.59 -6.38
C ILE A 175 19.58 4.47 -4.90
N ALA A 176 20.35 3.46 -4.51
CA ALA A 176 20.77 3.25 -3.12
C ALA A 176 21.59 4.43 -2.58
N CYS A 177 22.48 5.00 -3.40
CA CYS A 177 23.26 6.19 -3.04
C CYS A 177 22.36 7.42 -2.85
N TYR A 178 21.45 7.68 -3.79
CA TYR A 178 20.53 8.82 -3.73
C TYR A 178 19.62 8.74 -2.49
N THR A 179 19.05 7.57 -2.24
CA THR A 179 18.17 7.31 -1.10
C THR A 179 18.90 7.42 0.25
N GLY A 180 20.20 7.07 0.29
CA GLY A 180 21.04 7.35 1.46
C GLY A 180 21.26 8.84 1.74
N ILE A 181 21.34 9.68 0.70
CA ILE A 181 21.42 11.14 0.83
C ILE A 181 20.08 11.72 1.29
N LEU A 182 18.97 11.22 0.76
CA LEU A 182 17.63 11.61 1.21
C LEU A 182 17.43 11.31 2.70
N LEU A 183 17.86 10.15 3.17
CA LEU A 183 17.80 9.77 4.59
C LEU A 183 18.54 10.75 5.50
N MET A 184 19.69 11.25 5.05
CA MET A 184 20.44 12.31 5.75
C MET A 184 19.64 13.61 5.83
N ARG A 185 19.04 14.06 4.71
CA ARG A 185 18.21 15.28 4.68
C ARG A 185 17.02 15.17 5.62
N CYS A 186 16.44 13.96 5.74
CA CYS A 186 15.37 13.69 6.70
C CYS A 186 15.84 13.89 8.16
N LEU A 187 17.01 13.38 8.53
CA LEU A 187 17.60 13.60 9.87
C LEU A 187 17.90 15.08 10.15
N GLU A 188 18.31 15.84 9.14
CA GLU A 188 18.59 17.27 9.28
C GLU A 188 17.32 18.13 9.42
N SER A 189 16.17 17.64 8.96
CA SER A 189 14.90 18.38 9.01
C SER A 189 14.34 18.55 10.42
N ASN A 190 14.70 17.68 11.37
CA ASN A 190 14.17 17.72 12.73
C ASN A 190 15.23 17.25 13.75
N SER A 191 15.56 18.12 14.71
CA SER A 191 16.54 17.85 15.75
C SER A 191 16.15 16.73 16.73
N GLY A 192 14.91 16.23 16.69
CA GLY A 192 14.44 15.07 17.45
C GLY A 192 14.66 13.71 16.78
N LEU A 193 15.19 13.65 15.56
CA LEU A 193 15.42 12.40 14.81
C LEU A 193 16.90 12.00 14.86
N GLU A 194 17.24 10.96 15.62
CA GLU A 194 18.64 10.50 15.76
C GLU A 194 18.86 9.10 15.16
N THR A 195 17.83 8.26 15.08
CA THR A 195 17.93 6.87 14.65
C THR A 195 16.98 6.53 13.49
N TYR A 196 17.28 5.44 12.77
CA TYR A 196 16.42 4.94 11.70
C TYR A 196 14.99 4.58 12.17
N PRO A 197 14.79 3.95 13.35
CA PRO A 197 13.47 3.79 13.96
C PRO A 197 12.74 5.09 14.27
N ASP A 198 13.45 6.18 14.61
CA ASP A 198 12.82 7.49 14.87
C ASP A 198 12.25 8.07 13.59
N ILE A 199 12.95 7.89 12.47
CA ILE A 199 12.45 8.22 11.13
C ILE A 199 11.21 7.37 10.83
N GLY A 200 11.22 6.06 11.16
CA GLY A 200 10.04 5.20 11.06
C GLY A 200 8.89 5.63 11.96
N GLN A 201 9.19 6.12 13.15
CA GLN A 201 8.20 6.64 14.09
C GLN A 201 7.59 7.96 13.58
N ALA A 202 8.42 8.83 13.02
CA ALA A 202 7.96 10.07 12.41
C ALA A 202 7.12 9.81 11.16
N ALA A 203 7.48 8.80 10.37
CA ALA A 203 6.79 8.43 9.14
C ALA A 203 5.48 7.67 9.35
N PHE A 204 5.45 6.68 10.27
CA PHE A 204 4.29 5.78 10.44
C PHE A 204 3.89 5.55 11.92
N GLY A 205 4.27 6.47 12.81
CA GLY A 205 3.94 6.38 14.23
C GLY A 205 4.60 5.18 14.94
N ARG A 206 4.02 4.76 16.07
CA ARG A 206 4.56 3.62 16.84
C ARG A 206 4.64 2.32 16.05
N ALA A 207 3.72 2.12 15.09
CA ALA A 207 3.73 0.98 14.18
C ALA A 207 4.95 0.99 13.25
N GLY A 208 5.31 2.14 12.67
CA GLY A 208 6.53 2.31 11.87
C GLY A 208 7.80 2.04 12.66
N ARG A 209 7.84 2.49 13.91
CA ARG A 209 8.97 2.20 14.82
C ARG A 209 9.14 0.70 15.05
N LEU A 210 8.04 0.00 15.36
CA LEU A 210 8.03 -1.44 15.58
C LEU A 210 8.29 -2.23 14.30
N ALA A 211 7.81 -1.76 13.15
CA ALA A 211 8.05 -2.36 11.84
C ALA A 211 9.50 -2.21 11.39
N ILE A 212 10.15 -1.05 11.63
CA ILE A 212 11.58 -0.87 11.36
C ILE A 212 12.42 -1.69 12.34
N ALA A 213 12.03 -1.76 13.61
CA ALA A 213 12.69 -2.65 14.57
C ALA A 213 12.53 -4.13 14.18
N GLY A 214 11.37 -4.52 13.63
CA GLY A 214 11.05 -5.85 13.13
C GLY A 214 11.71 -6.21 11.80
N SER A 215 11.83 -5.28 10.84
CA SER A 215 12.55 -5.50 9.58
C SER A 215 14.07 -5.61 9.80
N CYS A 216 14.60 -5.02 10.87
CA CYS A 216 15.97 -5.31 11.28
C CYS A 216 16.15 -6.74 11.83
N VAL A 217 15.07 -7.46 12.19
CA VAL A 217 15.09 -8.90 12.52
C VAL A 217 15.26 -9.78 11.28
N GLU A 218 14.79 -9.32 10.11
CA GLU A 218 15.08 -9.92 8.79
C GLU A 218 16.58 -9.83 8.46
N LEU A 219 17.20 -8.70 8.80
CA LEU A 219 18.64 -8.51 8.64
C LEU A 219 19.46 -9.46 9.53
N ILE A 220 18.88 -9.86 10.68
CA ILE A 220 19.47 -10.75 11.70
C ILE A 220 19.37 -12.23 11.29
N THR A 221 18.23 -12.66 10.76
CA THR A 221 17.99 -14.06 10.31
C THR A 221 18.84 -14.43 9.11
N MET A 222 18.99 -13.49 8.18
CA MET A 222 19.81 -13.63 6.99
C MET A 222 21.32 -13.68 7.27
N ILE A 223 21.82 -12.99 8.30
CA ILE A 223 23.24 -13.14 8.73
C ILE A 223 23.47 -14.51 9.37
N SER A 224 22.45 -15.07 10.03
CA SER A 224 22.45 -16.44 10.55
C SER A 224 22.55 -17.49 9.42
N ASP A 225 21.83 -17.30 8.31
CA ASP A 225 21.92 -18.17 7.13
C ASP A 225 23.31 -18.12 6.48
N ASN A 226 23.98 -16.95 6.54
CA ASN A 226 25.35 -16.78 6.07
C ASN A 226 26.39 -17.48 6.95
N LEU A 227 26.21 -17.44 8.28
CA LEU A 227 27.08 -18.18 9.22
C LEU A 227 26.91 -19.70 9.09
N THR A 228 25.67 -20.14 8.85
CA THR A 228 25.27 -21.53 8.57
C THR A 228 25.89 -22.05 7.25
N SER A 229 25.83 -21.24 6.18
CA SER A 229 26.36 -21.60 4.86
C SER A 229 27.89 -21.67 4.79
N LEU A 230 28.62 -21.05 5.71
CA LEU A 230 30.08 -20.99 5.69
C LEU A 230 30.77 -22.28 6.18
N PHE A 231 30.04 -23.22 6.81
CA PHE A 231 30.65 -24.37 7.50
C PHE A 231 29.97 -25.72 7.25
N SER A 232 29.35 -25.92 6.08
CA SER A 232 28.65 -27.17 5.72
C SER A 232 29.56 -28.40 5.49
N ASP A 233 30.89 -28.30 5.62
CA ASP A 233 31.83 -29.30 5.06
C ASP A 233 32.93 -29.82 6.02
N ILE A 234 32.76 -29.85 7.34
CA ILE A 234 33.71 -30.53 8.25
C ILE A 234 32.99 -31.27 9.40
N SER A 235 32.86 -32.59 9.29
CA SER A 235 32.44 -33.47 10.39
C SER A 235 33.66 -33.84 11.25
N THR A 236 33.77 -33.31 12.46
CA THR A 236 34.72 -33.82 13.46
C THR A 236 34.00 -34.15 14.76
N SER A 237 34.01 -35.43 15.14
CA SER A 237 33.47 -35.91 16.41
C SER A 237 34.37 -35.47 17.57
N PHE A 238 33.89 -34.57 18.43
CA PHE A 238 34.57 -34.25 19.69
C PHE A 238 33.85 -34.90 20.88
N ALA A 239 34.51 -35.89 21.47
CA ALA A 239 34.36 -36.34 22.86
C ALA A 239 32.95 -36.67 23.40
N GLY A 240 32.14 -37.43 22.66
CA GLY A 240 31.24 -38.49 23.18
C GLY A 240 30.19 -38.18 24.26
N ILE A 241 29.94 -36.93 24.66
CA ILE A 241 29.05 -36.59 25.80
C ILE A 241 27.79 -35.81 25.37
N PHE A 242 27.80 -35.14 24.21
CA PHE A 242 26.61 -34.53 23.60
C PHE A 242 26.64 -34.78 22.09
N ASN A 243 25.60 -35.40 21.52
CA ASN A 243 25.44 -35.54 20.06
C ASN A 243 25.04 -34.18 19.45
N LEU A 244 25.97 -33.22 19.46
CA LEU A 244 25.83 -31.95 18.75
C LEU A 244 26.30 -32.15 17.31
N ASP A 245 25.45 -31.81 16.35
CA ASP A 245 25.76 -31.86 14.92
C ASP A 245 26.87 -30.83 14.58
N SER A 246 27.69 -31.08 13.56
CA SER A 246 28.83 -30.21 13.21
C SER A 246 28.36 -28.78 12.96
N HIS A 247 27.20 -28.63 12.34
CA HIS A 247 26.52 -27.36 12.11
C HIS A 247 26.26 -26.57 13.41
N GLN A 248 25.81 -27.25 14.47
CA GLN A 248 25.49 -26.63 15.76
C GLN A 248 26.75 -26.17 16.49
N ILE A 249 27.82 -26.96 16.44
CA ILE A 249 29.12 -26.60 17.05
C ILE A 249 29.70 -25.35 16.38
N PHE A 250 29.65 -25.29 15.04
CA PHE A 250 30.16 -24.13 14.30
C PHE A 250 29.33 -22.87 14.54
N ALA A 251 28.00 -22.97 14.53
CA ALA A 251 27.12 -21.84 14.84
C ALA A 251 27.41 -21.26 16.24
N ILE A 252 27.50 -22.12 17.27
CA ILE A 252 27.83 -21.71 18.64
C ILE A 252 29.22 -21.08 18.71
N SER A 253 30.21 -21.66 18.04
CA SER A 253 31.57 -21.11 18.03
C SER A 253 31.65 -19.73 17.37
N ALA A 254 30.93 -19.53 16.25
CA ALA A 254 30.86 -18.24 15.56
C ALA A 254 30.17 -17.18 16.43
N THR A 255 29.08 -17.54 17.12
CA THR A 255 28.41 -16.66 18.08
C THR A 255 29.34 -16.22 19.20
N LEU A 256 30.16 -17.13 19.75
CA LEU A 256 31.14 -16.79 20.78
C LEU A 256 32.23 -15.83 20.29
N VAL A 257 32.64 -15.93 19.02
CA VAL A 257 33.61 -15.01 18.39
C VAL A 257 33.00 -13.64 18.12
N ILE A 258 31.72 -13.59 17.72
CA ILE A 258 31.01 -12.35 17.40
C ILE A 258 30.58 -11.60 18.66
N LEU A 259 30.23 -12.30 19.74
CA LEU A 259 29.64 -11.71 20.94
C LEU A 259 30.48 -10.56 21.57
N PRO A 260 31.82 -10.65 21.67
CA PRO A 260 32.63 -9.53 22.16
C PRO A 260 32.55 -8.27 21.28
N THR A 261 32.32 -8.43 19.97
CA THR A 261 32.25 -7.30 19.04
C THR A 261 31.00 -6.45 19.24
N VAL A 262 29.87 -7.06 19.66
CA VAL A 262 28.62 -6.32 19.90
C VAL A 262 28.65 -5.51 21.20
N TRP A 263 29.50 -5.87 22.17
CA TRP A 263 29.65 -5.11 23.41
C TRP A 263 30.30 -3.73 23.20
N LEU A 264 30.83 -3.48 22.01
CA LEU A 264 31.40 -2.20 21.63
C LEU A 264 30.28 -1.22 21.28
N LYS A 265 30.11 -0.20 22.11
CA LYS A 265 29.11 0.88 21.91
C LYS A 265 29.56 1.95 20.91
N ASN A 266 30.86 2.08 20.67
CA ASN A 266 31.42 3.20 19.93
C ASN A 266 31.72 2.84 18.47
N LEU A 267 31.05 3.52 17.52
CA LEU A 267 31.28 3.36 16.08
C LEU A 267 32.70 3.71 15.62
N SER A 268 33.42 4.56 16.37
CA SER A 268 34.86 4.82 16.16
C SER A 268 35.70 3.59 16.46
N LEU A 269 35.36 2.81 17.50
CA LEU A 269 36.05 1.56 17.81
C LEU A 269 35.68 0.44 16.82
N LEU A 270 34.42 0.39 16.39
CA LEU A 270 33.95 -0.53 15.35
C LEU A 270 34.63 -0.28 13.99
N SER A 271 35.05 0.97 13.69
CA SER A 271 35.76 1.27 12.45
C SER A 271 37.11 0.56 12.30
N TYR A 272 37.77 0.19 13.40
CA TYR A 272 38.98 -0.63 13.35
C TYR A 272 38.69 -2.07 12.94
N PHE A 273 37.53 -2.61 13.35
CA PHE A 273 37.05 -3.91 12.84
C PHE A 273 36.63 -3.81 11.37
N SER A 274 36.03 -2.69 10.96
CA SER A 274 35.68 -2.44 9.55
C SER A 274 36.89 -2.45 8.61
N ILE A 275 38.07 -2.02 9.05
CA ILE A 275 39.31 -2.16 8.27
C ILE A 275 39.54 -3.63 7.90
N GLY A 276 39.35 -4.54 8.86
CA GLY A 276 39.48 -5.98 8.64
C GLY A 276 38.54 -6.49 7.55
N GLY A 277 37.27 -6.07 7.55
CA GLY A 277 36.29 -6.48 6.55
C GLY A 277 36.53 -5.89 5.16
N VAL A 278 36.97 -4.62 5.08
CA VAL A 278 37.35 -4.02 3.80
C VAL A 278 38.57 -4.72 3.20
N VAL A 279 39.60 -4.97 4.01
CA VAL A 279 40.80 -5.69 3.57
C VAL A 279 40.46 -7.13 3.15
N ALA A 280 39.61 -7.82 3.92
CA ALA A 280 39.14 -9.16 3.59
C ALA A 280 38.40 -9.19 2.23
N SER A 281 37.51 -8.22 2.00
CA SER A 281 36.77 -8.09 0.72
C SER A 281 37.70 -7.84 -0.47
N ILE A 282 38.70 -6.96 -0.33
CA ILE A 282 39.72 -6.74 -1.36
C ILE A 282 40.54 -8.01 -1.59
N LEU A 283 40.97 -8.69 -0.53
CA LEU A 283 41.76 -9.91 -0.63
C LEU A 283 41.01 -11.04 -1.35
N VAL A 284 39.71 -11.19 -1.08
CA VAL A 284 38.84 -12.16 -1.78
C VAL A 284 38.77 -11.85 -3.28
N ALA A 285 38.59 -10.58 -3.66
CA ALA A 285 38.58 -10.16 -5.06
C ALA A 285 39.93 -10.40 -5.75
N LEU A 286 41.04 -10.11 -5.06
CA LEU A 286 42.39 -10.37 -5.56
C LEU A 286 42.67 -11.87 -5.72
N CYS A 287 42.19 -12.71 -4.80
CA CYS A 287 42.33 -14.16 -4.91
C CYS A 287 41.55 -14.71 -6.11
N LEU A 288 40.32 -14.22 -6.36
CA LEU A 288 39.55 -14.58 -7.55
C LEU A 288 40.31 -14.22 -8.83
N LEU A 289 40.80 -12.98 -8.92
CA LEU A 289 41.62 -12.50 -10.04
C LEU A 289 42.86 -13.35 -10.25
N TRP A 290 43.58 -13.68 -9.16
CA TRP A 290 44.78 -14.50 -9.21
C TRP A 290 44.48 -15.90 -9.75
N VAL A 291 43.41 -16.54 -9.25
CA VAL A 291 42.99 -17.86 -9.70
C VAL A 291 42.59 -17.84 -11.19
N GLY A 292 41.92 -16.78 -11.64
CA GLY A 292 41.55 -16.60 -13.05
C GLY A 292 42.74 -16.43 -13.98
N VAL A 293 43.70 -15.58 -13.62
CA VAL A 293 44.84 -15.19 -14.48
C VAL A 293 45.98 -16.22 -14.43
N VAL A 294 46.36 -16.66 -13.23
CA VAL A 294 47.62 -17.42 -13.02
C VAL A 294 47.38 -18.93 -13.01
N ASN A 295 46.25 -19.38 -12.45
CA ASN A 295 45.95 -20.79 -12.26
C ASN A 295 45.18 -21.44 -13.43
N LYS A 296 45.15 -20.78 -14.60
CA LYS A 296 44.67 -21.28 -15.90
C LYS A 296 43.20 -21.74 -15.98
N ILE A 297 42.30 -21.22 -15.13
CA ILE A 297 40.83 -21.39 -15.37
C ILE A 297 40.44 -20.71 -16.68
N GLY A 298 41.08 -19.58 -17.00
CA GLY A 298 40.82 -18.82 -18.21
C GLY A 298 39.52 -18.02 -18.13
N PHE A 299 39.42 -16.98 -18.97
CA PHE A 299 38.21 -16.16 -19.12
C PHE A 299 37.54 -16.55 -20.43
N HIS A 300 36.81 -17.66 -20.43
CA HIS A 300 36.39 -18.34 -21.67
C HIS A 300 34.88 -18.56 -21.74
N ALA A 301 34.15 -18.30 -20.66
CA ALA A 301 32.71 -18.47 -20.63
C ALA A 301 31.99 -17.43 -21.49
N ARG A 302 31.04 -17.90 -22.30
CA ARG A 302 30.05 -17.05 -22.99
C ARG A 302 28.74 -17.13 -22.21
N GLY A 303 28.30 -15.99 -21.69
CA GLY A 303 27.01 -15.86 -21.01
C GLY A 303 25.88 -15.44 -21.95
N THR A 304 24.64 -15.64 -21.50
CA THR A 304 23.44 -15.09 -22.14
C THR A 304 23.44 -13.56 -22.13
N THR A 305 22.87 -12.93 -23.16
CA THR A 305 22.82 -11.46 -23.26
C THR A 305 21.86 -10.85 -22.24
N LEU A 306 20.68 -11.45 -22.10
CA LEU A 306 19.64 -11.09 -21.13
C LEU A 306 18.69 -12.28 -20.98
N ASP A 307 18.34 -12.62 -19.74
CA ASP A 307 17.29 -13.59 -19.43
C ASP A 307 16.17 -12.87 -18.65
N ILE A 308 15.01 -12.75 -19.29
CA ILE A 308 13.85 -12.02 -18.75
C ILE A 308 13.14 -12.85 -17.68
N ALA A 309 13.17 -14.19 -17.79
CA ALA A 309 12.43 -15.07 -16.89
C ALA A 309 12.98 -15.01 -15.45
N ASN A 310 14.30 -14.89 -15.34
CA ASN A 310 15.01 -14.85 -14.06
C ASN A 310 15.35 -13.42 -13.58
N LEU A 311 14.89 -12.40 -14.33
CA LEU A 311 15.12 -10.99 -14.01
C LEU A 311 14.63 -10.57 -12.60
N PRO A 312 13.48 -11.05 -12.08
CA PRO A 312 13.05 -10.71 -10.72
C PRO A 312 14.04 -11.17 -9.64
N ALA A 313 14.63 -12.36 -9.80
CA ALA A 313 15.65 -12.87 -8.87
C ALA A 313 16.92 -12.00 -8.92
N THR A 314 17.35 -11.61 -10.12
CA THR A 314 18.49 -10.71 -10.33
C THR A 314 18.24 -9.32 -9.72
N ILE A 315 17.04 -8.77 -9.87
CA ILE A 315 16.62 -7.52 -9.23
C ILE A 315 16.72 -7.63 -7.70
N GLY A 316 16.23 -8.73 -7.14
CA GLY A 316 16.32 -9.01 -5.70
C GLY A 316 17.77 -9.04 -5.20
N ILE A 317 18.65 -9.78 -5.88
CA ILE A 317 20.05 -9.92 -5.46
C ILE A 317 20.84 -8.61 -5.59
N TYR A 318 20.66 -7.85 -6.68
CA TYR A 318 21.32 -6.56 -6.85
C TYR A 318 20.79 -5.48 -5.92
N GLY A 319 19.47 -5.40 -5.71
CA GLY A 319 18.90 -4.48 -4.73
C GLY A 319 19.42 -4.78 -3.31
N TYR A 320 19.50 -6.06 -2.98
CA TYR A 320 20.03 -6.51 -1.70
C TYR A 320 21.54 -6.25 -1.53
N ALA A 321 22.34 -6.34 -2.60
CA ALA A 321 23.79 -6.09 -2.55
C ALA A 321 24.16 -4.67 -2.05
N PHE A 322 23.24 -3.72 -2.18
CA PHE A 322 23.39 -2.33 -1.73
C PHE A 322 22.55 -1.99 -0.49
N SER A 323 22.03 -2.99 0.23
CA SER A 323 21.29 -2.80 1.47
C SER A 323 22.21 -2.37 2.63
N GLY A 324 22.04 -1.13 3.10
CA GLY A 324 22.79 -0.57 4.23
C GLY A 324 22.09 0.58 4.96
N HIS A 325 20.90 0.98 4.48
CA HIS A 325 20.21 2.21 4.88
C HIS A 325 19.84 2.29 6.36
N ALA A 326 19.55 1.15 7.00
CA ALA A 326 19.26 1.11 8.42
C ALA A 326 20.44 1.54 9.31
N VAL A 327 21.68 1.46 8.81
CA VAL A 327 22.91 1.77 9.56
C VAL A 327 23.41 3.19 9.26
N PHE A 328 23.02 3.78 8.12
CA PHE A 328 23.44 5.11 7.69
C PHE A 328 23.13 6.23 8.69
N PRO A 329 21.95 6.30 9.34
CA PRO A 329 21.68 7.29 10.39
C PRO A 329 22.64 7.18 11.58
N SER A 330 22.94 5.96 12.03
CA SER A 330 23.89 5.75 13.13
C SER A 330 25.32 6.15 12.76
N ILE A 331 25.71 5.98 11.49
CA ILE A 331 27.00 6.48 11.00
C ILE A 331 26.97 8.01 11.00
N TYR A 332 25.93 8.63 10.45
CA TYR A 332 25.76 10.09 10.39
C TYR A 332 25.86 10.76 11.77
N THR A 333 25.07 10.29 12.75
CA THR A 333 25.03 10.87 14.10
C THR A 333 26.32 10.63 14.90
N SER A 334 27.13 9.64 14.51
CA SER A 334 28.43 9.39 15.14
C SER A 334 29.57 10.27 14.64
N MET A 335 29.39 10.98 13.52
CA MET A 335 30.46 11.72 12.84
C MET A 335 30.83 13.01 13.55
N SER A 336 32.14 13.26 13.66
CA SER A 336 32.68 14.55 14.12
C SER A 336 32.35 15.73 13.21
N LYS A 337 32.12 15.46 11.92
CA LYS A 337 31.73 16.45 10.90
C LYS A 337 30.63 15.88 10.01
N SER A 338 29.40 15.92 10.48
CA SER A 338 28.21 15.39 9.78
C SER A 338 28.01 15.98 8.38
N SER A 339 28.41 17.23 8.14
CA SER A 339 28.37 17.87 6.82
C SER A 339 29.18 17.15 5.72
N ARG A 340 30.12 16.27 6.09
CA ARG A 340 30.89 15.44 5.14
C ARG A 340 30.22 14.09 4.86
N PHE A 341 29.05 13.80 5.41
CA PHE A 341 28.37 12.53 5.21
C PHE A 341 28.04 12.22 3.73
N PRO A 342 27.61 13.18 2.88
CA PRO A 342 27.41 12.91 1.45
C PRO A 342 28.68 12.40 0.77
N TYR A 343 29.84 12.98 1.12
CA TYR A 343 31.14 12.50 0.64
C TYR A 343 31.45 11.08 1.12
N VAL A 344 31.14 10.77 2.38
CA VAL A 344 31.31 9.41 2.94
C VAL A 344 30.47 8.40 2.15
N LEU A 345 29.22 8.72 1.89
CA LEU A 345 28.27 7.85 1.23
C LEU A 345 28.67 7.61 -0.23
N VAL A 346 28.89 8.68 -1.00
CA VAL A 346 29.31 8.59 -2.41
C VAL A 346 30.63 7.82 -2.56
N THR A 347 31.63 8.09 -1.72
CA THR A 347 32.91 7.36 -1.75
C THR A 347 32.72 5.87 -1.47
N SER A 348 31.85 5.54 -0.51
CA SER A 348 31.56 4.14 -0.16
C SER A 348 30.87 3.38 -1.29
N PHE A 349 29.85 3.99 -1.91
CA PHE A 349 29.12 3.39 -3.03
C PHE A 349 29.99 3.22 -4.28
N ILE A 350 30.79 4.23 -4.64
CA ILE A 350 31.74 4.15 -5.77
C ILE A 350 32.73 3.00 -5.58
N PHE A 351 33.29 2.87 -4.38
CA PHE A 351 34.20 1.77 -4.08
C PHE A 351 33.51 0.40 -4.23
N CYS A 352 32.31 0.26 -3.68
CA CYS A 352 31.58 -1.01 -3.69
C CYS A 352 31.14 -1.41 -5.09
N VAL A 353 30.60 -0.49 -5.91
CA VAL A 353 30.17 -0.82 -7.28
C VAL A 353 31.35 -1.20 -8.17
N PHE A 354 32.51 -0.55 -7.99
CA PHE A 354 33.73 -0.92 -8.71
C PHE A 354 34.18 -2.34 -8.35
N LEU A 355 34.21 -2.65 -7.05
CA LEU A 355 34.58 -3.97 -6.56
C LEU A 355 33.60 -5.06 -7.02
N TYR A 356 32.29 -4.80 -6.92
CA TYR A 356 31.23 -5.73 -7.33
C TYR A 356 31.24 -5.99 -8.82
N THR A 357 31.36 -4.94 -9.63
CA THR A 357 31.45 -5.08 -11.09
C THR A 357 32.69 -5.90 -11.46
N GLY A 358 33.84 -5.59 -10.86
CA GLY A 358 35.08 -6.33 -11.09
C GLY A 358 34.97 -7.82 -10.76
N VAL A 359 34.45 -8.14 -9.57
CA VAL A 359 34.25 -9.54 -9.14
C VAL A 359 33.20 -10.24 -10.01
N THR A 360 32.09 -9.59 -10.32
CA THR A 360 31.02 -10.13 -11.17
C THR A 360 31.54 -10.48 -12.56
N VAL A 361 32.23 -9.54 -13.21
CA VAL A 361 32.81 -9.77 -14.54
C VAL A 361 33.84 -10.89 -14.49
N CYS A 362 34.75 -10.89 -13.52
CA CYS A 362 35.80 -11.90 -13.43
C CYS A 362 35.23 -13.30 -13.14
N ALA A 363 34.37 -13.43 -12.13
CA ALA A 363 33.77 -14.71 -11.77
C ALA A 363 32.87 -15.24 -12.91
N PHE A 364 32.09 -14.38 -13.56
CA PHE A 364 31.20 -14.81 -14.64
C PHE A 364 31.99 -15.22 -15.89
N LEU A 365 33.09 -14.54 -16.23
CA LEU A 365 33.99 -14.98 -17.31
C LEU A 365 34.72 -16.30 -16.99
N MET A 366 34.97 -16.59 -15.70
CA MET A 366 35.63 -17.81 -15.25
C MET A 366 34.68 -19.01 -15.18
N PHE A 367 33.45 -18.82 -14.69
CA PHE A 367 32.53 -19.91 -14.37
C PHE A 367 31.29 -19.98 -15.28
N GLY A 368 30.90 -18.87 -15.92
CA GLY A 368 29.74 -18.80 -16.79
C GLY A 368 28.46 -19.31 -16.13
N ASP A 369 27.74 -20.17 -16.85
CA ASP A 369 26.50 -20.80 -16.39
C ASP A 369 26.70 -21.77 -15.23
N SER A 370 27.94 -22.13 -14.90
CA SER A 370 28.24 -22.97 -13.73
C SER A 370 28.30 -22.18 -12.43
N THR A 371 28.19 -20.85 -12.47
CA THR A 371 28.23 -19.98 -11.28
C THR A 371 27.17 -20.42 -10.25
N LYS A 372 27.61 -20.75 -9.05
CA LYS A 372 26.77 -21.10 -7.89
C LYS A 372 26.33 -19.81 -7.17
N SER A 373 25.41 -19.96 -6.22
CA SER A 373 24.89 -18.83 -5.42
C SER A 373 25.99 -17.99 -4.75
N GLN A 374 27.15 -18.59 -4.47
CA GLN A 374 28.38 -17.90 -4.11
C GLN A 374 29.53 -18.36 -5.00
N PHE A 375 30.28 -17.43 -5.61
CA PHE A 375 31.39 -17.81 -6.49
C PHE A 375 32.53 -18.53 -5.75
N THR A 376 32.63 -18.38 -4.43
CA THR A 376 33.59 -19.09 -3.59
C THR A 376 33.39 -20.61 -3.63
N LEU A 377 32.16 -21.08 -3.86
CA LEU A 377 31.84 -22.50 -4.05
C LEU A 377 32.29 -23.02 -5.42
N ASN A 378 32.51 -22.15 -6.39
CA ASN A 378 33.06 -22.50 -7.69
C ASN A 378 34.60 -22.54 -7.70
N MET A 379 35.25 -21.94 -6.70
CA MET A 379 36.70 -21.86 -6.67
C MET A 379 37.34 -23.23 -6.38
N PRO A 380 38.36 -23.65 -7.15
CA PRO A 380 38.96 -24.97 -6.97
C PRO A 380 39.71 -25.08 -5.65
N LYS A 381 39.39 -26.11 -4.84
CA LYS A 381 39.90 -26.27 -3.47
C LYS A 381 41.40 -26.59 -3.40
N GLU A 382 42.02 -26.96 -4.52
CA GLU A 382 43.43 -27.31 -4.65
C GLU A 382 44.38 -26.09 -4.58
N PHE A 383 43.91 -24.89 -4.94
CA PHE A 383 44.76 -23.71 -4.97
C PHE A 383 44.83 -22.98 -3.62
N VAL A 384 46.02 -22.51 -3.27
CA VAL A 384 46.25 -21.75 -2.02
C VAL A 384 45.42 -20.47 -2.01
N ALA A 385 45.32 -19.76 -3.13
CA ALA A 385 44.50 -18.54 -3.25
C ALA A 385 43.01 -18.81 -2.99
N SER A 386 42.47 -19.93 -3.46
CA SER A 386 41.08 -20.33 -3.20
C SER A 386 40.85 -20.65 -1.72
N LYS A 387 41.78 -21.35 -1.06
CA LYS A 387 41.72 -21.59 0.39
C LYS A 387 41.76 -20.28 1.18
N ILE A 388 42.64 -19.35 0.80
CA ILE A 388 42.73 -18.02 1.42
C ILE A 388 41.40 -17.28 1.25
N ALA A 389 40.82 -17.26 0.05
CA ALA A 389 39.55 -16.57 -0.21
C ALA A 389 38.38 -17.14 0.63
N ILE A 390 38.28 -18.48 0.72
CA ILE A 390 37.23 -19.14 1.51
C ILE A 390 37.35 -18.78 2.99
N TRP A 391 38.54 -18.91 3.59
CA TRP A 391 38.76 -18.56 5.00
C TRP A 391 38.61 -17.05 5.27
N THR A 392 39.02 -16.21 4.33
CA THR A 392 38.90 -14.75 4.44
C THR A 392 37.45 -14.30 4.38
N MET A 393 36.57 -15.02 3.68
CA MET A 393 35.15 -14.69 3.63
C MET A 393 34.52 -14.72 5.04
N VAL A 394 34.96 -15.61 5.93
CA VAL A 394 34.47 -15.70 7.32
C VAL A 394 34.64 -14.39 8.09
N VAL A 395 35.66 -13.59 7.74
CA VAL A 395 35.93 -12.31 8.40
C VAL A 395 34.81 -11.29 8.13
N ASN A 396 34.23 -11.27 6.92
CA ASN A 396 33.26 -10.26 6.51
C ASN A 396 31.97 -10.23 7.36
N PRO A 397 31.29 -11.37 7.61
CA PRO A 397 30.14 -11.39 8.53
C PRO A 397 30.50 -10.92 9.94
N ILE A 398 31.67 -11.33 10.46
CA ILE A 398 32.12 -10.99 11.82
C ILE A 398 32.32 -9.47 11.95
N THR A 399 32.97 -8.83 10.98
CA THR A 399 33.26 -7.39 11.02
C THR A 399 32.02 -6.53 10.75
N LYS A 400 30.99 -7.08 10.11
CA LYS A 400 29.73 -6.37 9.81
C LYS A 400 28.68 -6.52 10.93
N TYR A 401 28.68 -7.63 11.66
CA TYR A 401 27.62 -8.00 12.60
C TYR A 401 27.29 -6.91 13.64
N ALA A 402 28.31 -6.35 14.28
CA ALA A 402 28.11 -5.32 15.31
C ALA A 402 27.53 -4.01 14.74
N LEU A 403 27.92 -3.64 13.51
CA LEU A 403 27.36 -2.46 12.83
C LEU A 403 25.89 -2.67 12.46
N THR A 404 25.53 -3.85 11.97
CA THR A 404 24.15 -4.20 11.62
C THR A 404 23.23 -4.30 12.82
N LEU A 405 23.74 -4.74 13.97
CA LEU A 405 22.95 -4.86 15.21
C LEU A 405 22.75 -3.51 15.91
N THR A 406 23.57 -2.50 15.59
CA THR A 406 23.54 -1.18 16.24
C THR A 406 22.15 -0.52 16.24
N PRO A 407 21.45 -0.33 15.11
CA PRO A 407 20.12 0.31 15.11
C PRO A 407 19.06 -0.43 15.94
N VAL A 408 19.11 -1.77 15.96
CA VAL A 408 18.20 -2.61 16.77
C VAL A 408 18.45 -2.39 18.26
N THR A 409 19.72 -2.36 18.64
CA THR A 409 20.11 -2.18 20.05
C THR A 409 19.74 -0.80 20.56
N LEU A 410 19.88 0.23 19.71
CA LEU A 410 19.45 1.59 20.05
C LEU A 410 17.93 1.64 20.25
N SER A 411 17.16 0.97 19.39
CA SER A 411 15.70 0.86 19.51
C SER A 411 15.25 0.25 20.84
N LEU A 412 15.88 -0.86 21.23
CA LEU A 412 15.53 -1.60 22.45
C LEU A 412 16.05 -0.92 23.72
N GLU A 413 17.25 -0.33 23.67
CA GLU A 413 17.81 0.42 24.80
C GLU A 413 16.97 1.67 25.13
N GLU A 414 16.22 2.22 24.16
CA GLU A 414 15.32 3.35 24.38
C GLU A 414 13.99 2.98 25.03
N LEU A 415 13.56 1.71 24.94
CA LEU A 415 12.38 1.21 25.66
C LEU A 415 12.64 1.01 27.16
N LEU A 416 13.91 1.06 27.58
CA LEU A 416 14.28 0.90 28.99
C LEU A 416 14.11 2.20 29.77
N PRO A 417 13.71 2.12 31.06
CA PRO A 417 13.72 3.26 31.98
C PRO A 417 15.09 3.96 31.98
N LEU A 418 15.10 5.30 32.05
CA LEU A 418 16.33 6.10 31.95
C LEU A 418 17.42 5.72 32.96
N ALA A 419 17.03 5.29 34.17
CA ALA A 419 17.98 4.82 35.18
C ALA A 419 18.76 3.55 34.76
N LEU A 420 18.18 2.73 33.89
CA LEU A 420 18.80 1.51 33.36
C LEU A 420 19.55 1.77 32.05
N ARG A 421 19.15 2.79 31.27
CA ARG A 421 19.75 3.15 29.97
C ARG A 421 21.22 3.58 30.07
N GLU A 422 21.60 4.24 31.17
CA GLU A 422 22.98 4.69 31.38
C GLU A 422 23.94 3.57 31.83
N SER A 423 23.42 2.40 32.21
CA SER A 423 24.25 1.29 32.68
C SER A 423 24.90 0.55 31.51
N TYR A 424 26.23 0.55 31.47
CA TYR A 424 27.02 -0.24 30.51
C TYR A 424 26.70 -1.75 30.62
N ILE A 425 26.41 -2.23 31.83
CA ILE A 425 26.07 -3.63 32.09
C ILE A 425 24.73 -3.99 31.44
N VAL A 426 23.72 -3.13 31.57
CA VAL A 426 22.40 -3.34 30.96
C VAL A 426 22.50 -3.39 29.44
N SER A 427 23.32 -2.52 28.85
CA SER A 427 23.59 -2.57 27.40
C SER A 427 24.25 -3.88 26.96
N ILE A 428 25.25 -4.37 27.71
CA ILE A 428 25.86 -5.69 27.43
C ILE A 428 24.81 -6.79 27.51
N VAL A 429 23.92 -6.77 28.50
CA VAL A 429 22.87 -7.78 28.67
C VAL A 429 21.88 -7.75 27.51
N VAL A 430 21.39 -6.58 27.09
CA VAL A 430 20.46 -6.45 25.94
C VAL A 430 21.10 -6.98 24.66
N ARG A 431 22.36 -6.60 24.40
CA ARG A 431 23.09 -7.01 23.20
C ARG A 431 23.42 -8.50 23.19
N THR A 432 23.75 -9.05 24.35
CA THR A 432 23.98 -10.50 24.53
C THR A 432 22.68 -11.28 24.35
N PHE A 433 21.57 -10.80 24.92
CA PHE A 433 20.26 -11.42 24.72
C PHE A 433 19.86 -11.44 23.24
N LEU A 434 20.07 -10.32 22.53
CA LEU A 434 19.83 -10.26 21.09
C LEU A 434 20.66 -11.31 20.35
N VAL A 435 21.97 -11.36 20.56
CA VAL A 435 22.86 -12.35 19.93
C VAL A 435 22.47 -13.80 20.27
N LEU A 436 22.00 -14.08 21.48
CA LEU A 436 21.51 -15.41 21.84
C LEU A 436 20.18 -15.74 21.16
N SER A 437 19.28 -14.76 21.04
CA SER A 437 18.02 -14.93 20.30
C SER A 437 18.27 -15.20 18.81
N THR A 438 19.28 -14.57 18.20
CA THR A 438 19.65 -14.81 16.80
C THR A 438 20.15 -16.24 16.60
N LEU A 439 20.99 -16.74 17.52
CA LEU A 439 21.46 -18.12 17.50
C LEU A 439 20.31 -19.14 17.67
N ILE A 440 19.32 -18.85 18.53
CA ILE A 440 18.16 -19.75 18.70
C ILE A 440 17.36 -19.82 17.41
N VAL A 441 17.05 -18.68 16.77
CA VAL A 441 16.31 -18.66 15.50
C VAL A 441 17.10 -19.37 14.38
N ALA A 442 18.43 -19.16 14.33
CA ALA A 442 19.32 -19.83 13.39
C ALA A 442 19.28 -21.35 13.49
N LEU A 443 19.17 -21.88 14.71
CA LEU A 443 19.18 -23.32 14.98
C LEU A 443 17.79 -23.97 14.86
N THR A 444 16.71 -23.20 14.97
CA THR A 444 15.33 -23.70 14.93
C THR A 444 14.67 -23.58 13.56
N VAL A 445 15.13 -22.65 12.71
CA VAL A 445 14.53 -22.38 11.39
C VAL A 445 15.56 -22.57 10.28
N PRO A 446 15.75 -23.80 9.76
CA PRO A 446 16.64 -24.04 8.63
C PRO A 446 16.03 -23.46 7.34
N PHE A 447 16.86 -22.84 6.50
CA PHE A 447 16.50 -22.32 5.17
C PHE A 447 15.44 -21.20 5.15
N PHE A 448 15.58 -20.18 6.01
CA PHE A 448 14.72 -19.00 5.92
C PHE A 448 14.92 -18.20 4.61
N VAL A 449 16.01 -18.45 3.88
CA VAL A 449 16.32 -17.91 2.54
C VAL A 449 15.22 -18.16 1.49
N PHE A 450 14.32 -19.14 1.68
CA PHE A 450 13.19 -19.34 0.75
C PHE A 450 11.97 -18.44 1.03
N TYR A 451 12.00 -17.61 2.06
CA TYR A 451 10.99 -16.56 2.29
C TYR A 451 11.43 -15.23 1.66
N ILE A 452 11.56 -15.26 0.32
CA ILE A 452 11.73 -14.06 -0.54
C ILE A 452 10.57 -13.03 -0.49
N PRO A 453 9.39 -13.21 0.15
CA PRO A 453 8.42 -12.10 0.26
C PRO A 453 8.89 -10.95 1.15
N MET A 454 9.87 -11.15 2.04
CA MET A 454 10.29 -10.11 3.00
C MET A 454 11.29 -9.10 2.41
N CYS A 455 12.09 -9.48 1.41
CA CYS A 455 12.95 -8.53 0.68
C CYS A 455 12.14 -7.48 -0.09
N LEU A 456 10.93 -7.83 -0.54
CA LEU A 456 9.95 -6.89 -1.09
C LEU A 456 9.42 -5.94 -0.01
N LEU A 457 9.23 -6.42 1.22
CA LEU A 457 8.87 -5.58 2.36
C LEU A 457 9.99 -4.58 2.71
N SER A 458 11.26 -4.99 2.67
CA SER A 458 12.40 -4.09 2.85
C SER A 458 12.49 -3.05 1.73
N GLN A 459 12.26 -3.44 0.47
CA GLN A 459 12.21 -2.51 -0.67
C GLN A 459 10.98 -1.59 -0.65
N LEU A 460 9.83 -2.05 -0.15
CA LEU A 460 8.61 -1.25 0.04
C LEU A 460 8.74 -0.26 1.19
N ILE A 461 9.34 -0.67 2.32
CA ILE A 461 9.70 0.22 3.43
C ILE A 461 10.70 1.27 2.93
N GLN A 462 11.65 0.87 2.09
CA GLN A 462 12.62 1.78 1.47
C GLN A 462 11.97 2.73 0.47
N ARG A 463 11.02 2.26 -0.36
CA ARG A 463 10.24 3.07 -1.29
C ARG A 463 9.37 4.11 -0.57
N LYS A 464 8.71 3.74 0.52
CA LYS A 464 7.95 4.70 1.34
C LYS A 464 8.83 5.61 2.21
N THR A 465 10.00 5.16 2.70
CA THR A 465 10.95 6.09 3.35
C THR A 465 11.55 7.09 2.36
N ASN A 466 11.67 6.71 1.07
CA ASN A 466 12.07 7.64 0.01
C ASN A 466 11.00 8.71 -0.25
N GLU A 467 9.72 8.36 -0.25
CA GLU A 467 8.60 9.33 -0.34
C GLU A 467 8.62 10.33 0.83
N VAL A 468 8.90 9.85 2.05
CA VAL A 468 9.01 10.70 3.25
C VAL A 468 10.24 11.60 3.21
N ALA A 469 11.36 11.11 2.68
CA ALA A 469 12.59 11.87 2.60
C ALA A 469 12.61 12.88 1.44
N GLU A 470 11.85 12.64 0.37
CA GLU A 470 11.51 13.65 -0.64
C GLU A 470 10.66 14.77 -0.05
N LEU A 471 9.70 14.44 0.83
CA LEU A 471 8.92 15.40 1.62
C LEU A 471 9.81 16.33 2.47
N CYS A 472 10.87 15.79 3.11
CA CYS A 472 11.81 16.57 3.90
C CYS A 472 12.74 17.46 3.06
N SER A 473 12.99 17.12 1.78
CA SER A 473 13.89 17.87 0.90
C SER A 473 13.28 19.15 0.31
N SER A 474 11.95 19.29 0.39
CA SER A 474 11.22 20.50 -0.04
C SER A 474 11.41 21.70 0.90
N GLN A 475 12.09 21.53 2.05
CA GLN A 475 12.35 22.59 3.01
C GLN A 475 13.85 22.88 3.17
N THR A 476 14.47 23.59 2.23
CA THR A 476 15.76 24.27 2.50
C THR A 476 15.78 25.71 1.97
N HIS A 477 15.84 26.65 2.92
CA HIS A 477 15.95 28.11 2.79
C HIS A 477 17.15 28.61 1.95
N PRO A 478 17.07 29.84 1.42
CA PRO A 478 18.21 30.75 1.38
C PRO A 478 18.15 31.80 2.51
N GLN A 479 19.26 31.93 3.26
CA GLN A 479 19.54 33.06 4.15
C GLN A 479 20.32 34.15 3.40
N SER A 480 19.92 35.42 3.55
CA SER A 480 20.84 36.51 3.94
C SER A 480 20.07 37.72 4.47
N SER A 481 20.61 38.30 5.54
CA SER A 481 20.12 39.33 6.46
C SER A 481 19.79 40.72 5.88
N ALA A 482 18.78 41.39 6.46
CA ALA A 482 18.87 42.81 6.84
C ALA A 482 17.83 43.16 7.94
N SER A 483 18.31 43.92 8.93
CA SER A 483 17.65 44.37 10.15
C SER A 483 16.49 45.35 9.95
N ALA A 484 15.41 45.23 10.74
CA ALA A 484 14.53 46.36 11.08
C ALA A 484 13.87 46.19 12.47
N SER A 485 13.90 47.27 13.23
CA SER A 485 13.46 47.47 14.62
C SER A 485 11.93 47.42 14.83
N PRO A 486 11.44 47.19 16.07
CA PRO A 486 10.00 47.05 16.36
C PRO A 486 9.36 48.37 16.81
N SER A 487 8.15 48.68 16.29
CA SER A 487 7.08 49.48 16.94
C SER A 487 5.97 49.87 15.92
N PRO A 488 4.77 50.31 16.35
CA PRO A 488 3.90 49.78 17.39
C PRO A 488 2.52 49.40 16.81
N VAL A 489 1.83 48.45 17.47
CA VAL A 489 0.49 48.00 17.08
C VAL A 489 -0.55 49.07 17.41
N LEU A 490 -1.25 49.58 16.37
CA LEU A 490 -2.44 50.40 16.51
C LEU A 490 -3.67 49.48 16.56
N ALA A 491 -4.13 49.14 17.76
CA ALA A 491 -5.32 48.33 17.98
C ALA A 491 -6.58 49.22 17.93
N LEU A 492 -7.41 49.02 16.89
CA LEU A 492 -8.81 49.46 16.85
C LEU A 492 -9.70 48.28 17.28
N PRO A 493 -10.60 48.43 18.26
CA PRO A 493 -11.41 47.33 18.76
C PRO A 493 -12.62 47.12 17.85
N LEU A 494 -12.64 46.01 17.12
CA LEU A 494 -13.85 45.55 16.44
C LEU A 494 -14.64 44.65 17.38
N LYS A 495 -15.81 45.17 17.75
CA LYS A 495 -16.93 44.54 18.42
C LYS A 495 -17.21 43.17 17.77
N THR A 496 -17.10 42.09 18.53
CA THR A 496 -17.61 40.78 18.14
C THR A 496 -19.13 40.89 18.00
N GLN A 497 -19.60 40.87 16.75
CA GLN A 497 -20.98 40.59 16.46
C GLN A 497 -21.14 39.07 16.53
N GLN A 498 -21.86 38.62 17.54
CA GLN A 498 -22.44 37.28 17.63
C GLN A 498 -23.19 37.04 16.30
N ILE A 499 -22.66 36.16 15.42
CA ILE A 499 -23.39 35.79 14.21
C ILE A 499 -24.55 34.91 14.67
N PRO A 500 -25.82 35.28 14.40
CA PRO A 500 -26.97 34.49 14.82
C PRO A 500 -26.90 33.11 14.18
N SER A 501 -27.41 32.10 14.89
CA SER A 501 -27.96 30.88 14.30
C SER A 501 -29.02 31.28 13.26
N GLY A 502 -28.53 31.53 12.05
CA GLY A 502 -29.22 32.34 11.06
C GLY A 502 -28.37 32.50 9.81
N SER A 503 -27.75 31.42 9.32
CA SER A 503 -27.64 31.31 7.87
C SER A 503 -29.08 31.27 7.37
N LEU A 504 -29.54 32.32 6.68
CA LEU A 504 -30.75 32.25 5.86
C LEU A 504 -30.75 30.88 5.17
N PRO A 505 -31.78 30.03 5.34
CA PRO A 505 -31.78 28.71 4.73
C PRO A 505 -31.57 28.92 3.24
N ARG A 506 -30.39 28.54 2.75
CA ARG A 506 -30.10 28.57 1.32
C ARG A 506 -31.15 27.67 0.70
N SER A 507 -31.92 28.19 -0.26
CA SER A 507 -32.99 27.41 -0.88
C SER A 507 -32.41 26.07 -1.34
N PRO A 508 -33.03 24.94 -0.99
CA PRO A 508 -32.45 23.64 -1.31
C PRO A 508 -32.25 23.54 -2.82
N ASN A 509 -31.05 23.17 -3.24
CA ASN A 509 -30.76 22.96 -4.65
C ASN A 509 -31.18 21.55 -5.02
N LYS A 510 -31.93 21.43 -6.11
CA LYS A 510 -32.45 20.17 -6.63
C LYS A 510 -31.73 19.87 -7.93
N LEU A 511 -31.09 18.72 -8.01
CA LEU A 511 -30.37 18.28 -9.19
C LEU A 511 -30.93 16.92 -9.62
N PRO A 512 -31.47 16.79 -10.85
CA PRO A 512 -31.72 15.48 -11.40
C PRO A 512 -30.39 14.80 -11.70
N PHE A 513 -30.29 13.50 -11.44
CA PHE A 513 -29.15 12.68 -11.86
C PHE A 513 -29.65 11.47 -12.65
N ARG A 514 -28.83 10.97 -13.57
CA ARG A 514 -29.09 9.69 -14.24
C ARG A 514 -28.42 8.57 -13.47
N HIS A 515 -29.04 7.40 -13.45
CA HIS A 515 -28.41 6.20 -12.90
C HIS A 515 -28.48 5.06 -13.90
N ASN A 516 -27.35 4.39 -14.10
CA ASN A 516 -27.28 3.12 -14.83
C ASN A 516 -26.28 2.23 -14.08
N VAL A 517 -25.01 2.25 -14.51
CA VAL A 517 -23.89 1.66 -13.75
C VAL A 517 -23.35 2.63 -12.70
N SER A 518 -23.43 3.94 -12.96
CA SER A 518 -23.01 5.00 -12.05
C SER A 518 -24.12 6.06 -11.88
N LEU A 519 -24.03 6.86 -10.80
CA LEU A 519 -24.94 7.99 -10.54
C LEU A 519 -24.31 9.28 -11.08
N THR A 520 -24.81 9.80 -12.20
CA THR A 520 -24.21 10.97 -12.87
C THR A 520 -25.10 12.21 -12.78
N VAL A 521 -24.53 13.33 -12.34
CA VAL A 521 -25.18 14.64 -12.30
C VAL A 521 -24.52 15.60 -13.29
N SER A 522 -25.32 16.43 -13.96
CA SER A 522 -24.82 17.47 -14.88
C SER A 522 -24.94 18.85 -14.25
N LEU A 523 -23.86 19.62 -14.34
CA LEU A 523 -23.76 20.98 -13.83
C LEU A 523 -22.86 21.82 -14.73
N THR A 524 -22.69 23.10 -14.41
CA THR A 524 -21.83 24.00 -15.20
C THR A 524 -20.70 24.60 -14.38
N VAL A 525 -19.49 24.68 -14.95
CA VAL A 525 -18.27 25.17 -14.29
C VAL A 525 -17.60 26.23 -15.15
N GLY A 526 -17.05 27.27 -14.51
CA GLY A 526 -16.23 28.30 -15.14
C GLY A 526 -16.98 29.54 -15.65
N SER A 527 -16.21 30.50 -16.15
CA SER A 527 -16.71 31.79 -16.68
C SER A 527 -16.09 32.10 -18.06
N PRO A 528 -16.80 31.90 -19.19
CA PRO A 528 -18.20 31.47 -19.30
C PRO A 528 -18.45 30.02 -18.86
N PRO A 529 -19.69 29.68 -18.44
CA PRO A 529 -20.02 28.33 -17.94
C PRO A 529 -19.85 27.23 -19.01
N GLN A 530 -19.23 26.13 -18.61
CA GLN A 530 -19.02 24.91 -19.41
C GLN A 530 -19.81 23.76 -18.80
N ASN A 531 -20.55 23.00 -19.60
CA ASN A 531 -21.28 21.82 -19.12
C ASN A 531 -20.29 20.71 -18.75
N VAL A 532 -20.46 20.14 -17.56
CA VAL A 532 -19.71 18.97 -17.09
C VAL A 532 -20.67 17.95 -16.49
N THR A 533 -20.30 16.67 -16.59
CA THR A 533 -21.01 15.56 -15.97
C THR A 533 -20.10 14.87 -14.96
N MET A 534 -20.59 14.73 -13.74
CA MET A 534 -19.83 14.23 -12.59
C MET A 534 -20.53 13.02 -11.97
N VAL A 535 -19.77 11.99 -11.61
CA VAL A 535 -20.28 10.85 -10.83
C VAL A 535 -20.43 11.25 -9.37
N ILE A 536 -21.58 11.02 -8.75
CA ILE A 536 -21.80 11.27 -7.32
C ILE A 536 -21.15 10.15 -6.51
N ASP A 537 -20.18 10.49 -5.67
CA ASP A 537 -19.41 9.52 -4.90
C ASP A 537 -19.33 9.92 -3.41
N THR A 538 -20.05 9.21 -2.55
CA THR A 538 -20.03 9.40 -1.09
C THR A 538 -18.84 8.78 -0.38
N GLY A 539 -18.05 7.94 -1.06
CA GLY A 539 -16.76 7.42 -0.57
C GLY A 539 -15.61 8.38 -0.82
N SER A 540 -15.68 9.22 -1.85
CA SER A 540 -14.60 10.16 -2.21
C SER A 540 -14.64 11.50 -1.50
N GLU A 541 -13.45 11.99 -1.13
CA GLU A 541 -13.27 13.37 -0.66
C GLU A 541 -13.18 14.35 -1.82
N LEU A 542 -12.17 14.23 -2.67
CA LEU A 542 -11.92 15.25 -3.68
C LEU A 542 -12.88 15.11 -4.86
N SER A 543 -13.59 16.20 -5.14
CA SER A 543 -14.24 16.38 -6.45
C SER A 543 -13.19 16.66 -7.51
N TRP A 544 -13.33 16.07 -8.70
CA TRP A 544 -12.40 16.27 -9.80
C TRP A 544 -13.07 16.28 -11.16
N LEU A 545 -12.40 16.89 -12.13
CA LEU A 545 -12.81 16.97 -13.53
C LEU A 545 -11.63 16.56 -14.41
N ASN A 546 -11.91 15.88 -15.52
CA ASN A 546 -10.88 15.65 -16.53
C ASN A 546 -10.64 16.95 -17.30
N CYS A 547 -9.39 17.41 -17.27
CA CYS A 547 -8.96 18.66 -17.87
C CYS A 547 -8.12 18.46 -19.15
N ASN A 548 -7.72 17.23 -19.45
CA ASN A 548 -6.88 16.93 -20.60
C ASN A 548 -7.73 16.51 -21.80
N LYS A 549 -7.77 17.37 -22.81
CA LYS A 549 -8.54 17.14 -24.03
C LYS A 549 -7.78 16.17 -24.95
N THR A 550 -8.28 14.94 -25.08
CA THR A 550 -7.81 13.97 -26.08
C THR A 550 -8.93 13.57 -27.04
N GLU A 551 -8.61 12.95 -28.18
CA GLU A 551 -9.61 12.48 -29.15
C GLU A 551 -10.64 11.50 -28.54
N LYS A 552 -10.30 10.84 -27.43
CA LYS A 552 -11.17 9.93 -26.68
C LYS A 552 -12.13 10.64 -25.72
N PHE A 553 -11.85 11.88 -25.32
CA PHE A 553 -12.64 12.64 -24.34
C PHE A 553 -13.09 14.00 -24.92
N PRO A 554 -14.14 14.04 -25.76
CA PRO A 554 -14.58 15.27 -26.41
C PRO A 554 -15.31 16.26 -25.47
N GLN A 555 -15.77 15.80 -24.29
CA GLN A 555 -16.55 16.60 -23.32
C GLN A 555 -15.76 16.93 -22.03
N THR A 556 -14.46 17.24 -22.12
CA THR A 556 -13.66 17.65 -20.94
C THR A 556 -13.86 19.11 -20.55
N PHE A 557 -13.57 19.43 -19.30
CA PHE A 557 -13.51 20.81 -18.83
C PHE A 557 -12.25 21.48 -19.38
N ASP A 558 -12.37 22.62 -20.07
CA ASP A 558 -11.21 23.35 -20.58
C ASP A 558 -10.83 24.49 -19.62
N PRO A 559 -9.74 24.36 -18.85
CA PRO A 559 -9.33 25.38 -17.89
C PRO A 559 -8.98 26.72 -18.57
N ASN A 560 -8.49 26.70 -19.82
CA ASN A 560 -8.08 27.92 -20.53
C ASN A 560 -9.26 28.77 -21.01
N ARG A 561 -10.47 28.19 -21.05
CA ARG A 561 -11.69 28.89 -21.46
C ARG A 561 -12.40 29.58 -20.30
N SER A 562 -12.02 29.29 -19.07
CA SER A 562 -12.62 29.88 -17.88
C SER A 562 -11.75 31.00 -17.34
N SER A 563 -12.29 32.22 -17.30
CA SER A 563 -11.65 33.38 -16.68
C SER A 563 -11.67 33.34 -15.14
N SER A 564 -12.47 32.46 -14.54
CA SER A 564 -12.53 32.24 -13.10
C SER A 564 -11.68 31.05 -12.62
N TYR A 565 -11.00 30.34 -13.54
CA TYR A 565 -10.09 29.26 -13.23
C TYR A 565 -8.84 29.80 -12.53
N SER A 566 -8.48 29.20 -11.39
CA SER A 566 -7.28 29.55 -10.64
C SER A 566 -6.60 28.28 -10.13
N PRO A 567 -5.38 27.95 -10.60
CA PRO A 567 -4.65 26.79 -10.11
C PRO A 567 -4.19 27.01 -8.66
N VAL A 568 -4.25 25.97 -7.84
CA VAL A 568 -3.84 26.03 -6.45
C VAL A 568 -2.32 25.91 -6.37
N GLN A 569 -1.67 26.97 -5.88
CA GLN A 569 -0.22 27.00 -5.65
C GLN A 569 0.15 26.08 -4.48
N CYS A 570 1.33 25.47 -4.54
CA CYS A 570 1.76 24.54 -3.49
C CYS A 570 1.94 25.21 -2.11
N SER A 571 2.22 26.52 -2.07
CA SER A 571 2.26 27.29 -0.83
C SER A 571 0.88 27.55 -0.21
N SER A 572 -0.21 27.20 -0.89
CA SER A 572 -1.57 27.42 -0.39
C SER A 572 -1.84 26.58 0.86
N PRO A 573 -2.55 27.12 1.87
CA PRO A 573 -3.03 26.34 3.01
C PRO A 573 -3.90 25.15 2.60
N THR A 574 -4.57 25.24 1.44
CA THR A 574 -5.32 24.12 0.86
C THR A 574 -4.40 22.93 0.58
N CYS A 575 -3.16 23.19 0.13
CA CYS A 575 -2.17 22.16 -0.16
C CYS A 575 -1.44 21.64 1.10
N THR A 576 -1.20 22.53 2.08
CA THR A 576 -0.32 22.25 3.23
C THR A 576 -1.02 21.90 4.54
N ASN A 577 -2.20 22.49 4.81
CA ASN A 577 -2.89 22.37 6.10
C ASN A 577 -4.27 21.70 6.01
N ARG A 578 -4.93 21.74 4.85
CA ARG A 578 -6.28 21.19 4.65
C ARG A 578 -6.30 19.85 3.90
N THR A 579 -5.17 19.34 3.46
CA THR A 579 -5.09 18.01 2.83
C THR A 579 -4.93 16.87 3.83
N GLN A 580 -5.05 17.11 5.14
CA GLN A 580 -4.88 16.09 6.19
C GLN A 580 -5.86 14.92 6.08
N ASP A 581 -7.01 15.13 5.44
CA ASP A 581 -8.06 14.13 5.28
C ASP A 581 -7.87 13.28 4.01
N PHE A 582 -6.99 13.68 3.08
CA PHE A 582 -6.67 12.87 1.92
C PHE A 582 -5.91 11.60 2.33
N THR A 583 -6.31 10.48 1.73
CA THR A 583 -5.59 9.21 1.86
C THR A 583 -4.16 9.30 1.33
N ILE A 584 -3.95 10.09 0.27
CA ILE A 584 -2.64 10.42 -0.32
C ILE A 584 -2.44 11.94 -0.20
N PRO A 585 -1.50 12.43 0.63
CA PRO A 585 -1.25 13.86 0.77
C PRO A 585 -0.91 14.50 -0.58
N ALA A 586 -1.44 15.69 -0.82
CA ALA A 586 -1.06 16.47 -1.99
C ALA A 586 0.44 16.79 -1.96
N SER A 587 1.08 16.78 -3.13
CA SER A 587 2.50 17.09 -3.32
C SER A 587 2.67 18.32 -4.21
N CYS A 588 3.90 18.78 -4.47
CA CYS A 588 4.15 19.85 -5.43
C CYS A 588 4.62 19.27 -6.77
N ASP A 589 4.00 19.69 -7.87
CA ASP A 589 4.53 19.39 -9.20
C ASP A 589 5.74 20.27 -9.56
N SER A 590 6.34 20.03 -10.73
CA SER A 590 7.49 20.82 -11.22
C SER A 590 7.18 22.31 -11.44
N ASN A 591 5.90 22.69 -11.53
CA ASN A 591 5.44 24.06 -11.70
C ASN A 591 5.06 24.73 -10.36
N ASN A 592 5.36 24.09 -9.22
CA ASN A 592 4.93 24.49 -7.88
C ASN A 592 3.40 24.57 -7.72
N LEU A 593 2.65 23.79 -8.49
CA LEU A 593 1.22 23.59 -8.30
C LEU A 593 0.98 22.44 -7.32
N CYS A 594 -0.17 22.49 -6.65
CA CYS A 594 -0.56 21.46 -5.70
C CYS A 594 -1.05 20.21 -6.45
N HIS A 595 -0.19 19.21 -6.57
CA HIS A 595 -0.45 17.94 -7.22
C HIS A 595 -1.25 17.01 -6.32
N ALA A 596 -2.27 16.37 -6.87
CA ALA A 596 -3.10 15.40 -6.17
C ALA A 596 -3.21 14.11 -6.97
N THR A 597 -3.12 12.99 -6.26
CA THR A 597 -3.29 11.64 -6.81
C THR A 597 -4.42 10.95 -6.07
N LEU A 598 -5.32 10.34 -6.82
CA LEU A 598 -6.45 9.55 -6.32
C LEU A 598 -6.25 8.09 -6.70
N SER A 599 -6.62 7.20 -5.80
CA SER A 599 -6.64 5.75 -6.03
C SER A 599 -7.93 5.18 -5.47
N TYR A 600 -8.56 4.30 -6.25
CA TYR A 600 -9.85 3.71 -5.96
C TYR A 600 -9.74 2.22 -5.65
N ALA A 601 -10.76 1.66 -5.00
CA ALA A 601 -10.79 0.25 -4.57
C ALA A 601 -10.82 -0.74 -5.75
N ASP A 602 -11.25 -0.29 -6.93
CA ASP A 602 -11.24 -1.05 -8.18
C ASP A 602 -9.88 -1.02 -8.90
N PHE A 603 -8.84 -0.49 -8.22
CA PHE A 603 -7.50 -0.27 -8.72
C PHE A 603 -7.38 0.78 -9.84
N SER A 604 -8.43 1.57 -10.09
CA SER A 604 -8.32 2.75 -10.93
C SER A 604 -7.61 3.89 -10.17
N SER A 605 -6.96 4.77 -10.93
CA SER A 605 -6.26 5.93 -10.36
C SER A 605 -6.36 7.14 -11.28
N SER A 606 -6.38 8.32 -10.69
CA SER A 606 -6.38 9.58 -11.42
C SER A 606 -5.38 10.55 -10.82
N GLU A 607 -4.67 11.30 -11.64
CA GLU A 607 -3.67 12.27 -11.19
C GLU A 607 -3.83 13.61 -11.92
N GLY A 608 -3.45 14.69 -11.24
CA GLY A 608 -3.48 16.04 -11.77
C GLY A 608 -3.22 17.08 -10.70
N ASN A 609 -3.64 18.31 -10.94
CA ASN A 609 -3.38 19.44 -10.04
C ASN A 609 -4.67 19.98 -9.44
N LEU A 610 -4.64 20.38 -8.17
CA LEU A 610 -5.75 21.09 -7.55
C LEU A 610 -5.90 22.47 -8.18
N ALA A 611 -7.15 22.83 -8.45
CA ALA A 611 -7.55 24.11 -8.98
C ALA A 611 -8.82 24.58 -8.26
N SER A 612 -9.17 25.84 -8.46
CA SER A 612 -10.43 26.40 -8.00
C SER A 612 -11.12 27.13 -9.14
N ASP A 613 -12.45 27.03 -9.21
CA ASP A 613 -13.26 27.74 -10.20
C ASP A 613 -14.67 27.99 -9.66
N ALA A 614 -15.53 28.61 -10.48
CA ALA A 614 -16.93 28.87 -10.20
C ALA A 614 -17.80 27.68 -10.64
N PHE A 615 -18.48 27.05 -9.68
CA PHE A 615 -19.49 26.03 -9.93
C PHE A 615 -20.88 26.66 -9.89
N HIS A 616 -21.71 26.32 -10.88
CA HIS A 616 -23.06 26.83 -11.03
C HIS A 616 -24.06 25.69 -10.84
N ILE A 617 -24.94 25.84 -9.84
CA ILE A 617 -25.96 24.87 -9.47
C ILE A 617 -27.31 25.56 -9.47
N GLY A 618 -28.18 25.20 -10.42
CA GLY A 618 -29.44 25.91 -10.61
C GLY A 618 -29.20 27.40 -10.86
N SER A 619 -29.82 28.27 -10.04
CA SER A 619 -29.61 29.73 -10.09
C SER A 619 -28.47 30.23 -9.18
N SER A 620 -27.78 29.34 -8.46
CA SER A 620 -26.72 29.70 -7.51
C SER A 620 -25.34 29.54 -8.14
N GLN A 621 -24.51 30.59 -8.04
CA GLN A 621 -23.09 30.52 -8.35
C GLN A 621 -22.28 30.37 -7.06
N ILE A 622 -21.25 29.52 -7.11
CA ILE A 622 -20.34 29.26 -6.02
C ILE A 622 -18.93 29.41 -6.55
N SER A 623 -18.29 30.51 -6.18
CA SER A 623 -16.94 30.84 -6.63
C SER A 623 -15.90 30.24 -5.70
N GLY A 624 -14.79 29.77 -6.28
CA GLY A 624 -13.62 29.32 -5.53
C GLY A 624 -13.77 27.92 -4.92
N LEU A 625 -14.63 27.07 -5.50
CA LEU A 625 -14.71 25.67 -5.12
C LEU A 625 -13.45 24.96 -5.62
N VAL A 626 -12.74 24.28 -4.72
CA VAL A 626 -11.51 23.56 -5.02
C VAL A 626 -11.85 22.17 -5.55
N PHE A 627 -11.22 21.78 -6.66
CA PHE A 627 -11.37 20.47 -7.28
C PHE A 627 -10.05 20.03 -7.90
N GLY A 628 -9.90 18.74 -8.18
CA GLY A 628 -8.77 18.22 -8.94
C GLY A 628 -8.99 18.36 -10.44
N CYS A 629 -8.07 19.01 -11.13
CA CYS A 629 -8.02 19.11 -12.58
C CYS A 629 -7.10 17.99 -13.08
N MET A 630 -7.70 16.87 -13.51
CA MET A 630 -6.99 15.62 -13.77
C MET A 630 -6.45 15.59 -15.19
N ASP A 631 -5.17 15.23 -15.32
CA ASP A 631 -4.42 15.19 -16.57
C ASP A 631 -4.36 13.78 -17.15
N SER A 632 -4.40 12.76 -16.29
CA SER A 632 -4.41 11.35 -16.68
C SER A 632 -5.32 10.53 -15.75
N SER A 633 -5.99 9.54 -16.33
CA SER A 633 -6.82 8.57 -15.63
C SER A 633 -6.48 7.17 -16.13
N PHE A 634 -6.26 6.23 -15.22
CA PHE A 634 -5.99 4.83 -15.50
C PHE A 634 -7.15 3.99 -14.97
N SER A 635 -7.84 3.27 -15.86
CA SER A 635 -8.88 2.31 -15.51
C SER A 635 -8.73 1.02 -16.33
N SER A 636 -9.35 -0.06 -15.86
CA SER A 636 -9.38 -1.36 -16.54
C SER A 636 -10.39 -1.40 -17.71
N ASN A 637 -11.33 -0.45 -17.79
CA ASN A 637 -12.46 -0.44 -18.71
C ASN A 637 -12.52 0.85 -19.55
N SER A 638 -11.78 0.89 -20.65
CA SER A 638 -11.65 2.07 -21.53
C SER A 638 -12.96 2.63 -22.14
N GLU A 639 -14.05 1.87 -22.15
CA GLU A 639 -15.36 2.33 -22.65
C GLU A 639 -16.14 3.15 -21.60
N GLU A 640 -15.94 2.87 -20.31
CA GLU A 640 -16.63 3.54 -19.20
C GLU A 640 -16.04 4.93 -18.93
N ASP A 641 -14.72 5.08 -19.17
CA ASP A 641 -13.99 6.33 -19.11
C ASP A 641 -14.53 7.39 -20.08
N SER A 642 -15.01 6.97 -21.26
CA SER A 642 -15.45 7.89 -22.33
C SER A 642 -16.71 8.69 -21.99
N LYS A 643 -17.44 8.30 -20.93
CA LYS A 643 -18.73 8.90 -20.53
C LYS A 643 -18.65 9.78 -19.29
N ASN A 644 -17.65 9.59 -18.44
CA ASN A 644 -17.54 10.30 -17.15
C ASN A 644 -16.47 11.39 -17.24
N THR A 645 -16.90 12.65 -17.24
CA THR A 645 -16.02 13.82 -17.38
C THR A 645 -15.46 14.33 -16.04
N GLY A 646 -15.87 13.69 -14.94
CA GLY A 646 -15.45 14.00 -13.57
C GLY A 646 -16.20 13.21 -12.50
N LEU A 647 -15.87 13.50 -11.25
CA LEU A 647 -16.44 12.88 -10.05
C LEU A 647 -16.68 13.96 -8.98
N MET A 648 -17.84 13.90 -8.36
CA MET A 648 -18.27 14.77 -7.27
C MET A 648 -18.08 14.02 -5.96
N GLY A 649 -16.97 14.32 -5.27
CA GLY A 649 -16.68 13.77 -3.95
C GLY A 649 -17.61 14.36 -2.90
N MET A 650 -18.36 13.50 -2.22
CA MET A 650 -19.46 13.87 -1.32
C MET A 650 -19.22 13.40 0.11
N ASN A 651 -18.04 12.90 0.46
CA ASN A 651 -17.74 12.44 1.82
C ASN A 651 -17.64 13.60 2.84
N ARG A 652 -17.20 13.33 4.07
CA ARG A 652 -17.10 14.32 5.16
C ARG A 652 -15.79 15.10 5.19
N GLY A 653 -14.87 14.83 4.26
CA GLY A 653 -13.57 15.48 4.17
C GLY A 653 -13.72 16.92 3.71
N CYS A 654 -12.72 17.74 4.00
CA CYS A 654 -12.84 19.19 3.84
C CYS A 654 -12.83 19.65 2.38
N LEU A 655 -12.29 18.83 1.45
CA LEU A 655 -12.34 19.10 0.01
C LEU A 655 -13.53 18.44 -0.69
N SER A 656 -14.43 17.80 0.05
CA SER A 656 -15.68 17.33 -0.52
C SER A 656 -16.59 18.48 -0.93
N PHE A 657 -17.38 18.22 -1.97
CA PHE A 657 -18.33 19.16 -2.52
C PHE A 657 -19.28 19.67 -1.43
N ILE A 658 -19.81 18.75 -0.61
CA ILE A 658 -20.75 19.09 0.45
C ILE A 658 -20.12 19.93 1.56
N SER A 659 -18.88 19.63 1.96
CA SER A 659 -18.13 20.36 2.99
C SER A 659 -17.79 21.77 2.53
N GLN A 660 -17.28 21.92 1.30
CA GLN A 660 -16.91 23.22 0.74
C GLN A 660 -18.12 24.15 0.55
N MET A 661 -19.28 23.58 0.25
CA MET A 661 -20.53 24.34 0.10
C MET A 661 -21.20 24.69 1.43
N ALA A 662 -20.72 24.12 2.54
CA ALA A 662 -21.25 24.31 3.89
C ALA A 662 -22.74 23.96 4.01
N PHE A 663 -23.20 22.93 3.28
CA PHE A 663 -24.54 22.39 3.49
C PHE A 663 -24.55 21.50 4.73
N PRO A 664 -25.49 21.69 5.68
CA PRO A 664 -25.54 20.88 6.90
C PRO A 664 -26.04 19.45 6.63
N LYS A 665 -26.74 19.26 5.51
CA LYS A 665 -27.32 17.99 5.07
C LYS A 665 -27.43 17.92 3.56
N PHE A 666 -27.49 16.70 3.04
CA PHE A 666 -27.98 16.41 1.70
C PHE A 666 -28.81 15.12 1.70
N SER A 667 -29.58 14.92 0.64
CA SER A 667 -30.31 13.67 0.44
C SER A 667 -30.29 13.27 -1.01
N TYR A 668 -30.41 11.97 -1.28
CA TYR A 668 -30.71 11.50 -2.62
C TYR A 668 -31.72 10.37 -2.62
N CYS A 669 -32.36 10.19 -3.78
CA CYS A 669 -33.33 9.13 -4.03
C CYS A 669 -33.07 8.57 -5.43
N ILE A 670 -32.64 7.31 -5.50
CA ILE A 670 -32.32 6.62 -6.76
C ILE A 670 -33.57 5.88 -7.22
N SER A 671 -34.00 6.07 -8.48
CA SER A 671 -35.14 5.32 -9.00
C SER A 671 -34.78 3.84 -9.18
N GLY A 672 -35.77 2.95 -9.05
CA GLY A 672 -35.59 1.52 -9.36
C GLY A 672 -35.82 1.16 -10.84
N SER A 673 -35.87 2.16 -11.71
CA SER A 673 -36.15 2.04 -13.15
C SER A 673 -35.37 3.12 -13.89
N ASP A 674 -35.32 3.11 -15.23
CA ASP A 674 -34.48 4.01 -16.06
C ASP A 674 -34.78 5.53 -15.94
N PHE A 675 -35.58 5.96 -14.97
CA PHE A 675 -35.85 7.36 -14.67
C PHE A 675 -34.66 8.05 -13.98
N SER A 676 -34.61 9.37 -14.09
CA SER A 676 -33.63 10.15 -13.33
C SER A 676 -33.93 10.10 -11.82
N GLY A 677 -32.89 10.03 -10.99
CA GLY A 677 -32.99 10.22 -9.55
C GLY A 677 -32.87 11.69 -9.15
N LEU A 678 -32.99 11.95 -7.84
CA LEU A 678 -32.91 13.29 -7.26
C LEU A 678 -31.75 13.42 -6.28
N LEU A 679 -30.89 14.41 -6.47
CA LEU A 679 -29.98 14.91 -5.45
C LEU A 679 -30.51 16.24 -4.89
N LEU A 680 -30.69 16.29 -3.57
CA LEU A 680 -31.14 17.45 -2.82
C LEU A 680 -30.01 17.94 -1.91
N LEU A 681 -29.54 19.16 -2.14
CA LEU A 681 -28.55 19.81 -1.26
C LEU A 681 -29.29 20.77 -0.33
N GLY A 682 -29.23 20.51 0.98
CA GLY A 682 -29.98 21.25 2.01
C GLY A 682 -31.06 20.42 2.70
N ASP A 683 -31.94 21.09 3.42
CA ASP A 683 -32.93 20.45 4.29
C ASP A 683 -34.14 19.88 3.51
N SER A 684 -34.47 18.62 3.80
CA SER A 684 -35.62 17.89 3.25
C SER A 684 -36.90 18.09 4.07
N SER A 685 -36.80 18.64 5.29
CA SER A 685 -37.90 18.75 6.28
C SER A 685 -39.11 19.55 5.79
N ASN A 686 -38.93 20.41 4.79
CA ASN A 686 -39.99 21.18 4.16
C ASN A 686 -40.94 20.33 3.28
N PHE A 687 -40.60 19.07 3.00
CA PHE A 687 -41.39 18.19 2.14
C PHE A 687 -42.19 17.18 2.98
N SER A 688 -43.39 17.58 3.40
CA SER A 688 -44.30 16.78 4.24
C SER A 688 -44.75 15.43 3.64
N TRP A 689 -44.47 15.20 2.36
CA TRP A 689 -44.84 13.98 1.66
C TRP A 689 -43.76 12.90 1.69
N ILE A 690 -42.55 13.23 2.17
CA ILE A 690 -41.50 12.25 2.45
C ILE A 690 -41.90 11.51 3.74
N SER A 691 -41.82 10.18 3.72
CA SER A 691 -42.14 9.38 4.90
C SER A 691 -41.18 9.71 6.06
N PRO A 692 -41.60 9.55 7.32
CA PRO A 692 -40.71 9.74 8.46
C PRO A 692 -39.43 8.92 8.30
N LEU A 693 -38.27 9.59 8.43
CA LEU A 693 -36.96 8.96 8.30
C LEU A 693 -36.60 8.21 9.58
N ASN A 694 -36.10 6.98 9.41
CA ASN A 694 -35.45 6.22 10.47
C ASN A 694 -33.95 6.51 10.43
N TYR A 695 -33.35 6.84 11.57
CA TYR A 695 -31.96 7.28 11.62
C TYR A 695 -31.06 6.24 12.29
N THR A 696 -29.86 6.08 11.73
CA THR A 696 -28.72 5.40 12.36
C THR A 696 -27.58 6.39 12.58
N PRO A 697 -26.88 6.35 13.73
CA PRO A 697 -25.74 7.21 13.97
C PRO A 697 -24.58 6.87 13.03
N LEU A 698 -23.76 7.87 12.71
CA LEU A 698 -22.45 7.66 12.10
C LEU A 698 -21.45 7.24 13.18
N ILE A 699 -20.64 6.23 12.88
CA ILE A 699 -19.53 5.85 13.76
C ILE A 699 -18.47 6.95 13.71
N GLN A 700 -18.04 7.42 14.88
CA GLN A 700 -16.93 8.36 15.00
C GLN A 700 -15.81 7.72 15.82
N ILE A 701 -14.74 7.33 15.12
CA ILE A 701 -13.51 6.86 15.76
C ILE A 701 -12.53 8.03 15.73
N SER A 702 -12.20 8.57 16.91
CA SER A 702 -11.26 9.69 17.06
C SER A 702 -9.80 9.26 16.91
N THR A 703 -9.50 7.99 17.16
CA THR A 703 -8.16 7.42 16.96
C THR A 703 -7.90 7.18 15.48
N GLN A 704 -6.75 7.66 14.97
CA GLN A 704 -6.29 7.30 13.64
C GLN A 704 -5.97 5.80 13.60
N LEU A 705 -6.77 5.05 12.84
CA LEU A 705 -6.53 3.65 12.54
C LEU A 705 -6.09 3.52 11.06
N PRO A 706 -5.20 2.58 10.73
CA PRO A 706 -4.62 2.47 9.39
C PRO A 706 -5.63 2.10 8.29
N TYR A 707 -6.65 1.30 8.61
CA TYR A 707 -7.66 0.85 7.64
C TYR A 707 -9.05 1.47 7.86
N PHE A 708 -9.15 2.49 8.74
CA PHE A 708 -10.40 3.21 8.97
C PHE A 708 -10.37 4.59 8.29
N ASP A 709 -11.24 4.78 7.31
CA ASP A 709 -11.49 6.09 6.73
C ASP A 709 -12.41 6.92 7.66
N ARG A 710 -11.85 7.95 8.31
CA ARG A 710 -12.62 8.81 9.22
C ARG A 710 -13.65 9.70 8.55
N VAL A 711 -13.45 10.01 7.27
CA VAL A 711 -14.30 10.94 6.53
C VAL A 711 -15.36 10.21 5.71
N ALA A 712 -15.27 8.89 5.58
CA ALA A 712 -16.33 8.04 5.06
C ALA A 712 -17.61 8.07 5.91
N TYR A 713 -18.75 7.87 5.25
CA TYR A 713 -20.05 7.69 5.91
C TYR A 713 -20.18 6.29 6.51
N THR A 714 -19.67 6.16 7.73
CA THR A 714 -19.59 4.88 8.43
C THR A 714 -20.81 4.63 9.29
N VAL A 715 -21.47 3.49 9.12
CA VAL A 715 -22.60 3.04 9.94
C VAL A 715 -22.29 1.69 10.59
N GLN A 716 -22.99 1.32 11.66
CA GLN A 716 -22.77 0.04 12.34
C GLN A 716 -23.93 -0.92 12.07
N PRO A 717 -23.77 -1.95 11.22
CA PRO A 717 -24.74 -3.02 11.15
C PRO A 717 -24.74 -3.80 12.48
N VAL A 718 -25.93 -4.16 12.95
CA VAL A 718 -26.15 -4.95 14.16
C VAL A 718 -26.72 -6.34 13.86
N GLY A 719 -27.07 -6.60 12.60
CA GLY A 719 -27.56 -7.90 12.13
C GLY A 719 -28.01 -7.87 10.68
N ILE A 720 -28.24 -9.06 10.13
CA ILE A 720 -28.78 -9.28 8.79
C ILE A 720 -29.99 -10.20 8.92
N LYS A 721 -31.08 -9.92 8.18
CA LYS A 721 -32.26 -10.79 8.13
C LYS A 721 -32.50 -11.30 6.70
N VAL A 722 -33.03 -12.51 6.59
CA VAL A 722 -33.56 -13.08 5.33
C VAL A 722 -35.01 -13.49 5.56
N SER A 723 -35.95 -12.87 4.85
CA SER A 723 -37.41 -13.03 5.05
C SER A 723 -37.85 -12.80 6.50
N GLY A 724 -37.23 -11.85 7.19
CA GLY A 724 -37.51 -11.53 8.60
C GLY A 724 -36.80 -12.44 9.62
N LYS A 725 -36.15 -13.53 9.19
CA LYS A 725 -35.32 -14.37 10.06
C LYS A 725 -33.97 -13.70 10.29
N LEU A 726 -33.68 -13.32 11.53
CA LEU A 726 -32.36 -12.81 11.92
C LEU A 726 -31.30 -13.91 11.84
N LEU A 727 -30.21 -13.63 11.12
CA LEU A 727 -29.12 -14.57 10.93
C LEU A 727 -28.23 -14.65 12.20
N PRO A 728 -27.69 -15.84 12.53
CA PRO A 728 -26.86 -16.04 13.71
C PRO A 728 -25.42 -15.55 13.50
N ILE A 729 -25.24 -14.26 13.19
CA ILE A 729 -23.93 -13.64 12.98
C ILE A 729 -23.50 -12.93 14.28
N PRO A 730 -22.31 -13.24 14.84
CA PRO A 730 -21.81 -12.55 16.02
C PRO A 730 -21.65 -11.05 15.79
N LYS A 731 -22.02 -10.21 16.76
CA LYS A 731 -21.90 -8.74 16.65
C LYS A 731 -20.47 -8.27 16.33
N SER A 732 -19.47 -8.96 16.89
CA SER A 732 -18.06 -8.67 16.65
C SER A 732 -17.62 -8.80 15.19
N VAL A 733 -18.39 -9.48 14.33
CA VAL A 733 -18.12 -9.59 12.88
C VAL A 733 -18.46 -8.28 12.16
N PHE A 734 -19.38 -7.49 12.72
CA PHE A 734 -19.78 -6.20 12.15
C PHE A 734 -18.94 -5.04 12.68
N GLU A 735 -18.26 -5.22 13.81
CA GLU A 735 -17.45 -4.17 14.44
C GLU A 735 -16.08 -4.08 13.76
N PRO A 736 -15.59 -2.86 13.46
CA PRO A 736 -14.23 -2.68 12.98
C PRO A 736 -13.22 -3.22 14.00
N ASP A 737 -12.17 -3.87 13.54
CA ASP A 737 -11.13 -4.39 14.41
C ASP A 737 -10.21 -3.28 14.93
N HIS A 738 -9.22 -3.67 15.75
CA HIS A 738 -8.23 -2.75 16.31
C HIS A 738 -7.37 -1.99 15.29
N THR A 739 -7.38 -2.39 14.02
CA THR A 739 -6.70 -1.73 12.89
C THR A 739 -7.65 -0.88 12.06
N GLY A 740 -8.95 -0.95 12.32
CA GLY A 740 -10.01 -0.28 11.56
C GLY A 740 -10.60 -1.12 10.43
N ALA A 741 -10.06 -2.31 10.18
CA ALA A 741 -10.57 -3.22 9.16
C ALA A 741 -11.96 -3.73 9.55
N GLY A 742 -12.84 -3.93 8.57
CA GLY A 742 -14.26 -4.24 8.79
C GLY A 742 -15.16 -3.02 8.99
N GLN A 743 -14.68 -1.82 8.65
CA GLN A 743 -15.50 -0.63 8.52
C GLN A 743 -16.68 -0.85 7.56
N THR A 744 -17.87 -0.34 7.90
CA THR A 744 -19.04 -0.36 7.00
C THR A 744 -19.34 1.01 6.42
N MET A 745 -19.08 1.19 5.13
CA MET A 745 -19.23 2.46 4.42
C MET A 745 -20.50 2.48 3.56
N VAL A 746 -21.23 3.60 3.59
CA VAL A 746 -22.31 3.87 2.65
C VAL A 746 -21.72 4.57 1.42
N ASP A 747 -21.71 3.88 0.30
CA ASP A 747 -20.98 4.29 -0.90
C ASP A 747 -21.88 4.33 -2.13
N SER A 748 -21.97 5.50 -2.76
CA SER A 748 -22.67 5.68 -4.03
C SER A 748 -21.80 5.39 -5.26
N GLY A 749 -20.46 5.41 -5.10
CA GLY A 749 -19.49 5.10 -6.16
C GLY A 749 -19.46 3.62 -6.50
N THR A 750 -19.75 2.75 -5.54
CA THR A 750 -19.90 1.31 -5.73
C THR A 750 -21.31 0.91 -6.17
N GLN A 751 -21.42 0.00 -7.14
CA GLN A 751 -22.71 -0.53 -7.62
C GLN A 751 -23.42 -1.41 -6.58
N PHE A 752 -22.78 -2.48 -6.12
CA PHE A 752 -23.41 -3.51 -5.29
C PHE A 752 -22.92 -3.51 -3.84
N SER A 753 -23.58 -4.24 -2.94
CA SER A 753 -23.05 -4.38 -1.58
C SER A 753 -22.06 -5.52 -1.45
N PHE A 754 -20.94 -5.25 -0.79
CA PHE A 754 -19.93 -6.24 -0.47
C PHE A 754 -19.85 -6.40 1.04
N LEU A 755 -19.83 -7.65 1.50
CA LEU A 755 -19.77 -8.01 2.91
C LEU A 755 -18.52 -8.85 3.17
N LEU A 756 -17.93 -8.71 4.36
CA LEU A 756 -16.83 -9.59 4.77
C LEU A 756 -17.26 -11.05 4.73
N GLY A 757 -16.32 -11.95 4.39
CA GLY A 757 -16.59 -13.38 4.20
C GLY A 757 -17.41 -14.06 5.31
N PRO A 758 -17.14 -13.80 6.62
CA PRO A 758 -17.91 -14.39 7.71
C PRO A 758 -19.40 -13.99 7.72
N ALA A 759 -19.74 -12.76 7.33
CA ALA A 759 -21.13 -12.32 7.22
C ALA A 759 -21.76 -12.76 5.89
N TYR A 760 -21.00 -12.65 4.80
CA TYR A 760 -21.43 -13.03 3.46
C TYR A 760 -21.85 -14.49 3.37
N SER A 761 -21.01 -15.41 3.87
CA SER A 761 -21.28 -16.85 3.81
C SER A 761 -22.60 -17.23 4.49
N VAL A 762 -22.86 -16.70 5.69
CA VAL A 762 -24.11 -16.96 6.42
C VAL A 762 -25.32 -16.39 5.67
N LEU A 763 -25.21 -15.20 5.09
CA LEU A 763 -26.27 -14.60 4.27
C LEU A 763 -26.54 -15.42 3.00
N ARG A 764 -25.48 -15.73 2.25
CA ARG A 764 -25.55 -16.50 1.00
C ARG A 764 -26.20 -17.86 1.23
N ASP A 765 -25.78 -18.57 2.28
CA ASP A 765 -26.26 -19.91 2.58
C ASP A 765 -27.73 -19.91 3.02
N GLU A 766 -28.16 -18.94 3.83
CA GLU A 766 -29.58 -18.80 4.17
C GLU A 766 -30.42 -18.41 2.96
N PHE A 767 -29.93 -17.48 2.13
CA PHE A 767 -30.63 -17.07 0.91
C PHE A 767 -30.81 -18.26 -0.04
N LEU A 768 -29.73 -19.01 -0.29
CA LEU A 768 -29.75 -20.24 -1.08
C LEU A 768 -30.71 -21.29 -0.51
N ASN A 769 -30.75 -21.45 0.82
CA ASN A 769 -31.66 -22.38 1.47
C ASN A 769 -33.14 -21.98 1.26
N GLN A 770 -33.46 -20.69 1.32
CA GLN A 770 -34.83 -20.19 1.11
C GLN A 770 -35.24 -20.14 -0.37
N THR A 771 -34.30 -20.06 -1.30
CA THR A 771 -34.57 -20.11 -2.76
C THR A 771 -34.56 -21.54 -3.30
N LYS A 772 -34.25 -22.55 -2.47
CA LYS A 772 -34.26 -23.96 -2.87
C LYS A 772 -35.63 -24.39 -3.38
N GLY A 773 -35.70 -24.76 -4.66
CA GLY A 773 -36.95 -25.15 -5.32
C GLY A 773 -37.79 -23.98 -5.84
N ILE A 774 -37.36 -22.73 -5.63
CA ILE A 774 -37.92 -21.53 -6.26
C ILE A 774 -37.10 -21.14 -7.49
N LEU A 775 -35.77 -21.20 -7.36
CA LEU A 775 -34.84 -20.86 -8.42
C LEU A 775 -33.88 -22.03 -8.69
N ASN A 776 -33.43 -22.12 -9.94
CA ASN A 776 -32.43 -23.10 -10.35
C ASN A 776 -31.04 -22.47 -10.24
N VAL A 777 -30.19 -23.01 -9.39
CA VAL A 777 -28.81 -22.52 -9.23
C VAL A 777 -28.02 -22.77 -10.53
N LEU A 778 -27.15 -21.81 -10.88
CA LEU A 778 -26.18 -21.98 -11.94
C LEU A 778 -25.08 -22.93 -11.44
N GLU A 779 -25.00 -24.13 -12.02
CA GLU A 779 -24.02 -25.14 -11.66
C GLU A 779 -22.70 -24.90 -12.41
N ASP A 780 -22.07 -23.75 -12.16
CA ASP A 780 -20.77 -23.38 -12.74
C ASP A 780 -19.89 -22.78 -11.65
N SER A 781 -19.06 -23.61 -11.01
CA SER A 781 -18.18 -23.20 -9.92
C SER A 781 -17.05 -22.26 -10.34
N ASN A 782 -16.85 -22.04 -11.65
CA ASN A 782 -15.84 -21.11 -12.16
C ASN A 782 -16.44 -19.75 -12.53
N PHE A 783 -17.77 -19.62 -12.53
CA PHE A 783 -18.44 -18.37 -12.83
C PHE A 783 -18.65 -17.56 -11.55
N VAL A 784 -17.91 -16.46 -11.43
CA VAL A 784 -18.07 -15.48 -10.36
C VAL A 784 -18.32 -14.13 -11.00
N PHE A 785 -19.50 -13.55 -10.78
CA PHE A 785 -19.84 -12.27 -11.37
C PHE A 785 -19.11 -11.14 -10.63
N GLN A 786 -18.48 -10.23 -11.39
CA GLN A 786 -17.62 -9.15 -10.89
C GLN A 786 -16.57 -9.60 -9.85
N GLY A 787 -16.08 -10.84 -9.93
CA GLY A 787 -15.05 -11.37 -9.04
C GLY A 787 -15.49 -11.64 -7.59
N ALA A 788 -16.71 -11.26 -7.19
CA ALA A 788 -17.17 -11.33 -5.80
C ALA A 788 -18.53 -12.00 -5.57
N MET A 789 -19.34 -12.17 -6.61
CA MET A 789 -20.69 -12.74 -6.51
C MET A 789 -20.70 -14.17 -7.03
N ASP A 790 -20.63 -15.13 -6.11
CA ASP A 790 -20.49 -16.56 -6.41
C ASP A 790 -21.84 -17.31 -6.50
N LEU A 791 -22.95 -16.68 -6.09
CA LEU A 791 -24.29 -17.26 -6.12
C LEU A 791 -25.10 -16.72 -7.30
N CYS A 792 -25.25 -17.52 -8.35
CA CYS A 792 -26.06 -17.18 -9.52
C CYS A 792 -27.11 -18.26 -9.83
N TYR A 793 -28.13 -17.87 -10.59
CA TYR A 793 -29.30 -18.67 -10.93
C TYR A 793 -29.56 -18.61 -12.44
N ARG A 794 -30.16 -19.68 -12.95
CA ARG A 794 -30.72 -19.79 -14.30
C ARG A 794 -32.19 -19.37 -14.26
N VAL A 795 -32.54 -18.38 -15.07
CA VAL A 795 -33.91 -17.85 -15.18
C VAL A 795 -34.38 -17.98 -16.63
N PRO A 796 -35.53 -18.64 -16.91
CA PRO A 796 -36.00 -18.80 -18.27
C PRO A 796 -36.22 -17.48 -19.01
N ILE A 797 -35.68 -17.39 -20.24
CA ILE A 797 -35.86 -16.24 -21.12
C ILE A 797 -37.35 -16.13 -21.49
N GLY A 798 -37.97 -14.99 -21.21
CA GLY A 798 -39.39 -14.73 -21.46
C GLY A 798 -40.30 -14.86 -20.23
N LEU A 799 -39.76 -15.14 -19.05
CA LEU A 799 -40.50 -15.01 -17.79
C LEU A 799 -40.80 -13.52 -17.52
N PRO A 800 -42.07 -13.10 -17.38
CA PRO A 800 -42.41 -11.68 -17.29
C PRO A 800 -42.05 -11.04 -15.95
N ASN A 801 -42.02 -11.81 -14.86
CA ASN A 801 -41.60 -11.36 -13.54
C ASN A 801 -40.91 -12.52 -12.81
N LEU A 802 -39.91 -12.20 -11.98
CA LEU A 802 -39.29 -13.19 -11.10
C LEU A 802 -40.30 -13.73 -10.05
N PRO A 803 -40.16 -14.99 -9.59
CA PRO A 803 -40.94 -15.50 -8.48
C PRO A 803 -40.68 -14.68 -7.21
N ARG A 804 -41.53 -14.81 -6.20
CA ARG A 804 -41.35 -14.08 -4.93
C ARG A 804 -40.03 -14.48 -4.27
N LEU A 805 -39.07 -13.56 -4.26
CA LEU A 805 -37.75 -13.78 -3.68
C LEU A 805 -37.71 -13.41 -2.19
N PRO A 806 -36.82 -14.04 -1.40
CA PRO A 806 -36.56 -13.64 -0.02
C PRO A 806 -36.10 -12.19 0.08
N THR A 807 -36.70 -11.41 0.99
CA THR A 807 -36.22 -10.06 1.31
C THR A 807 -34.95 -10.17 2.16
N VAL A 808 -33.91 -9.42 1.81
CA VAL A 808 -32.68 -9.29 2.62
C VAL A 808 -32.69 -7.93 3.30
N SER A 809 -32.52 -7.89 4.62
CA SER A 809 -32.51 -6.65 5.39
C SER A 809 -31.22 -6.48 6.18
N LEU A 810 -30.55 -5.34 6.00
CA LEU A 810 -29.45 -4.90 6.84
C LEU A 810 -30.04 -4.09 8.01
N VAL A 811 -29.76 -4.54 9.22
CA VAL A 811 -30.31 -3.95 10.45
C VAL A 811 -29.23 -3.08 11.07
N PHE A 812 -29.58 -1.83 11.37
CA PHE A 812 -28.75 -0.86 12.07
C PHE A 812 -29.40 -0.48 13.40
N GLU A 813 -28.70 0.30 14.21
CA GLU A 813 -29.31 0.92 15.38
C GLU A 813 -30.32 1.98 14.93
N GLY A 814 -31.61 1.76 15.20
CA GLY A 814 -32.68 2.72 14.91
C GLY A 814 -33.19 2.75 13.45
N ALA A 815 -32.56 2.00 12.54
CA ALA A 815 -32.97 1.92 11.14
C ALA A 815 -32.76 0.53 10.52
N GLU A 816 -33.47 0.24 9.44
CA GLU A 816 -33.40 -1.04 8.71
C GLU A 816 -33.51 -0.75 7.21
N MET A 817 -32.55 -1.25 6.42
CA MET A 817 -32.57 -1.14 4.97
C MET A 817 -32.91 -2.51 4.38
N SER A 818 -33.96 -2.57 3.56
CA SER A 818 -34.47 -3.84 3.02
C SER A 818 -34.39 -3.86 1.49
N VAL A 819 -33.78 -4.91 0.96
CA VAL A 819 -33.67 -5.22 -0.46
C VAL A 819 -34.64 -6.35 -0.79
N SER A 820 -35.54 -6.13 -1.74
CA SER A 820 -36.59 -7.11 -2.07
C SER A 820 -36.92 -7.12 -3.56
N GLY A 821 -37.56 -8.20 -4.00
CA GLY A 821 -38.01 -8.35 -5.37
C GLY A 821 -36.83 -8.46 -6.35
N GLU A 822 -36.93 -7.77 -7.47
CA GLU A 822 -35.94 -7.86 -8.55
C GLU A 822 -34.59 -7.28 -8.16
N SER A 823 -34.52 -6.33 -7.21
CA SER A 823 -33.25 -5.77 -6.75
C SER A 823 -32.36 -6.77 -6.00
N THR A 824 -32.88 -7.95 -5.62
CA THR A 824 -32.09 -9.00 -4.95
C THR A 824 -31.29 -9.87 -5.93
N LEU A 825 -31.64 -9.85 -7.23
CA LEU A 825 -30.94 -10.58 -8.28
C LEU A 825 -30.67 -9.68 -9.49
N TYR A 826 -29.44 -9.65 -9.97
CA TYR A 826 -29.07 -8.86 -11.13
C TYR A 826 -28.98 -9.72 -12.40
N PRO A 827 -29.73 -9.43 -13.48
CA PRO A 827 -29.57 -10.11 -14.76
C PRO A 827 -28.23 -9.75 -15.38
N VAL A 828 -27.36 -10.75 -15.61
CA VAL A 828 -26.03 -10.51 -16.17
C VAL A 828 -26.13 -10.35 -17.70
N PRO A 829 -25.83 -9.15 -18.26
CA PRO A 829 -25.98 -8.91 -19.68
C PRO A 829 -25.11 -9.85 -20.53
N GLY A 830 -25.68 -10.40 -21.61
CA GLY A 830 -24.98 -11.30 -22.54
C GLY A 830 -24.66 -12.69 -22.00
N GLN A 831 -24.98 -13.01 -20.74
CA GLN A 831 -24.75 -14.34 -20.16
C GLN A 831 -26.02 -15.18 -20.25
N VAL A 832 -26.00 -16.14 -21.17
CA VAL A 832 -27.09 -17.10 -21.43
C VAL A 832 -26.55 -18.53 -21.28
N ARG A 833 -27.37 -19.44 -20.76
CA ARG A 833 -27.11 -20.88 -20.67
C ARG A 833 -28.31 -21.64 -21.22
N GLY A 834 -28.20 -22.09 -22.47
CA GLY A 834 -29.34 -22.69 -23.17
C GLY A 834 -30.45 -21.67 -23.42
N ASN A 835 -31.63 -21.89 -22.86
CA ASN A 835 -32.78 -20.98 -22.96
C ASN A 835 -32.98 -20.10 -21.70
N ASP A 836 -31.97 -20.06 -20.82
CA ASP A 836 -32.04 -19.33 -19.55
C ASP A 836 -31.03 -18.17 -19.54
N SER A 837 -31.45 -16.99 -19.06
CA SER A 837 -30.57 -15.90 -18.67
C SER A 837 -29.93 -16.19 -17.31
N VAL A 838 -28.71 -15.69 -17.10
CA VAL A 838 -28.02 -15.80 -15.81
C VAL A 838 -28.34 -14.59 -14.94
N HIS A 839 -28.81 -14.83 -13.72
CA HIS A 839 -29.08 -13.81 -12.72
C HIS A 839 -28.25 -14.06 -11.46
N CYS A 840 -27.49 -13.09 -10.98
CA CYS A 840 -26.61 -13.25 -9.82
C CYS A 840 -27.15 -12.53 -8.57
N PHE A 841 -26.91 -13.13 -7.40
CA PHE A 841 -27.22 -12.52 -6.12
C PHE A 841 -26.42 -11.23 -5.94
N THR A 842 -27.09 -10.16 -5.53
CA THR A 842 -26.55 -8.79 -5.60
C THR A 842 -25.66 -8.41 -4.42
N PHE A 843 -25.46 -9.31 -3.46
CA PHE A 843 -24.44 -9.19 -2.42
C PHE A 843 -23.21 -10.00 -2.82
N GLY A 844 -22.02 -9.42 -2.64
CA GLY A 844 -20.74 -10.08 -2.91
C GLY A 844 -19.88 -10.27 -1.68
N ASN A 845 -18.88 -11.13 -1.80
CA ASN A 845 -17.84 -11.34 -0.80
C ASN A 845 -16.69 -10.34 -1.02
N SER A 846 -16.48 -9.43 -0.07
CA SER A 846 -15.41 -8.43 -0.16
C SER A 846 -14.01 -9.05 -0.09
N ASP A 847 -13.86 -10.20 0.59
CA ASP A 847 -12.58 -10.91 0.71
C ASP A 847 -12.05 -11.36 -0.66
N LEU A 848 -12.96 -11.68 -1.61
CA LEU A 848 -12.58 -12.06 -2.98
C LEU A 848 -12.05 -10.88 -3.80
N LEU A 849 -12.35 -9.65 -3.40
CA LEU A 849 -11.84 -8.42 -4.01
C LEU A 849 -10.56 -7.92 -3.32
N GLY A 850 -10.11 -8.57 -2.24
CA GLY A 850 -9.01 -8.07 -1.41
C GLY A 850 -9.38 -6.80 -0.62
N VAL A 851 -10.67 -6.58 -0.35
CA VAL A 851 -11.19 -5.42 0.38
C VAL A 851 -11.66 -5.87 1.76
N GLU A 852 -10.97 -5.45 2.82
CA GLU A 852 -11.33 -5.76 4.21
C GLU A 852 -12.32 -4.73 4.80
N ALA A 853 -13.42 -4.47 4.09
CA ALA A 853 -14.47 -3.54 4.51
C ALA A 853 -15.86 -3.99 4.01
N TYR A 854 -16.91 -3.57 4.70
CA TYR A 854 -18.29 -3.67 4.20
C TYR A 854 -18.63 -2.44 3.38
N LEU A 855 -19.18 -2.64 2.19
CA LEU A 855 -19.60 -1.57 1.29
C LEU A 855 -21.10 -1.68 1.04
N ILE A 856 -21.83 -0.58 1.24
CA ILE A 856 -23.25 -0.48 0.90
C ILE A 856 -23.38 0.28 -0.41
N GLY A 857 -23.38 -0.44 -1.53
CA GLY A 857 -23.49 0.13 -2.88
C GLY A 857 -24.86 0.69 -3.23
N HIS A 858 -24.92 1.50 -4.30
CA HIS A 858 -26.12 2.25 -4.67
C HIS A 858 -27.28 1.40 -5.21
N HIS A 859 -27.02 0.21 -5.75
CA HIS A 859 -28.06 -0.73 -6.20
C HIS A 859 -29.01 -1.10 -5.07
N HIS A 860 -28.50 -1.27 -3.86
CA HIS A 860 -29.31 -1.57 -2.67
C HIS A 860 -29.95 -0.34 -2.01
N GLN A 861 -29.61 0.86 -2.49
CA GLN A 861 -30.18 2.13 -2.06
C GLN A 861 -31.30 2.62 -3.00
N GLN A 862 -31.60 1.86 -4.06
CA GLN A 862 -32.71 2.14 -4.98
C GLN A 862 -34.06 2.15 -4.25
N ASN A 863 -34.92 3.13 -4.57
CA ASN A 863 -36.19 3.37 -3.90
C ASN A 863 -36.08 3.54 -2.37
N VAL A 864 -34.93 4.03 -1.91
CA VAL A 864 -34.70 4.46 -0.53
C VAL A 864 -34.35 5.95 -0.58
N TRP A 865 -35.04 6.73 0.24
CA TRP A 865 -34.63 8.10 0.53
C TRP A 865 -33.46 8.04 1.50
N MET A 866 -32.28 8.42 1.02
CA MET A 866 -31.05 8.48 1.80
C MET A 866 -30.81 9.93 2.22
N GLU A 867 -30.85 10.23 3.52
CA GLU A 867 -30.49 11.55 4.07
C GLU A 867 -29.19 11.46 4.86
N PHE A 868 -28.23 12.33 4.55
CA PHE A 868 -26.96 12.45 5.26
C PHE A 868 -27.02 13.73 6.10
N ASP A 869 -27.21 13.58 7.41
CA ASP A 869 -27.33 14.67 8.37
C ASP A 869 -25.96 14.91 9.02
N LEU A 870 -25.18 15.83 8.46
CA LEU A 870 -23.80 16.09 8.87
C LEU A 870 -23.75 16.79 10.23
N GLU A 871 -24.71 17.68 10.50
CA GLU A 871 -24.82 18.40 11.77
C GLU A 871 -25.06 17.45 12.95
N LYS A 872 -25.92 16.44 12.77
CA LYS A 872 -26.23 15.46 13.81
C LYS A 872 -25.47 14.15 13.68
N SER A 873 -24.55 14.05 12.71
CA SER A 873 -23.71 12.88 12.46
C SER A 873 -24.51 11.57 12.37
N ARG A 874 -25.49 11.51 11.46
CA ARG A 874 -26.39 10.36 11.30
C ARG A 874 -26.89 10.23 9.86
N ILE A 875 -27.30 9.02 9.47
CA ILE A 875 -27.93 8.74 8.18
C ILE A 875 -29.40 8.38 8.40
N GLY A 876 -30.29 9.03 7.65
CA GLY A 876 -31.72 8.78 7.61
C GLY A 876 -32.11 7.92 6.41
N LEU A 877 -33.02 6.97 6.65
CA LEU A 877 -33.51 6.01 5.67
C LEU A 877 -35.05 6.02 5.67
N ALA A 878 -35.67 6.08 4.50
CA ALA A 878 -37.10 5.80 4.34
C ALA A 878 -37.40 5.17 2.98
N GLN A 879 -38.12 4.05 2.98
CA GLN A 879 -38.57 3.43 1.73
C GLN A 879 -39.49 4.40 0.97
N THR A 880 -39.13 4.76 -0.24
CA THR A 880 -39.83 5.77 -1.04
C THR A 880 -39.77 5.41 -2.52
N ARG A 881 -40.89 5.55 -3.23
CA ARG A 881 -40.94 5.48 -4.69
C ARG A 881 -40.29 6.74 -5.28
N CYS A 882 -39.00 6.66 -5.62
CA CYS A 882 -38.21 7.82 -6.04
C CYS A 882 -38.67 8.40 -7.39
N ASP A 883 -39.28 7.58 -8.25
CA ASP A 883 -39.95 8.02 -9.48
C ASP A 883 -41.12 8.99 -9.19
N LEU A 884 -41.94 8.70 -8.19
CA LEU A 884 -43.04 9.58 -7.78
C LEU A 884 -42.53 10.83 -7.04
N ALA A 885 -41.42 10.70 -6.32
CA ALA A 885 -40.75 11.83 -5.67
C ALA A 885 -40.31 12.87 -6.71
N MET A 886 -39.71 12.43 -7.82
CA MET A 886 -39.26 13.31 -8.90
C MET A 886 -40.40 14.10 -9.55
N GLN A 887 -41.53 13.45 -9.85
CA GLN A 887 -42.72 14.12 -10.39
C GLN A 887 -43.24 15.22 -9.47
N ARG A 888 -43.22 15.00 -8.15
CA ARG A 888 -43.62 16.00 -7.15
C ARG A 888 -42.69 17.21 -7.08
N PHE A 889 -41.46 17.06 -7.56
CA PHE A 889 -40.51 18.17 -7.68
C PHE A 889 -40.62 18.95 -8.98
N GLY A 890 -41.55 18.57 -9.88
CA GLY A 890 -41.79 19.26 -11.16
C GLY A 890 -40.74 18.95 -12.22
N PHE A 891 -39.99 17.85 -12.06
CA PHE A 891 -39.19 17.30 -13.15
C PHE A 891 -40.07 16.33 -13.94
N ASP A 892 -40.16 16.54 -15.26
CA ASP A 892 -40.90 15.65 -16.15
C ASP A 892 -40.25 14.26 -16.13
N ALA A 893 -41.09 13.23 -16.00
CA ALA A 893 -40.71 11.82 -15.97
C ALA A 893 -40.18 11.35 -17.33
#